data_AF-A0A168EZK7-F1
#
_entry.id   AF-A0A168EZK7-F1
#
_cell.length_a   1.000
_cell.length_b   1.000
_cell.length_c   1.000
_cell.angle_alpha   90.00
_cell.angle_beta   90.00
_cell.angle_gamma   90.00
#
_symmetry.space_group_name_H-M   'P 1'
#
loop_
_entity.id
_entity.type
_entity.pdbx_description
1 polymer ?
#
loop_
_entity_poly.entity_id
_entity_poly.type
_entity_poly.pdbx_seq_one_letter_code
_entity_poly.pdbx_strand_id
1 'polypeptide(L)'
;MVAEQGTGGPVERSRRSLSTSAPRPNPDGESRPETNVQMQQPAQAEQKTTTQPQPSQESPRRCESAPRATSPSTTLSPTDSNSRTSTPHPEPTKPSRKSSHSSTTPTYPIEPPVTRATLSELDVTKIIHNPKLRHDINFDPELHFRPNLDGEKGRKKQDRANQFWRSLKKELAMFITDRPSFYHTYGHADDWTLPTLLKAVKEIIQTLVPQRDRHFLDEGLNVELLMQQFHKGCADLEKLAQWLSQVLKSHCAPMRDDWVDAMYNQLSNGNKTSDLDELVNGMRSLLSVLEAMKLDVANHQIRCLRPVLIEDTIQFEQKFFLKKTSSKRIDISSAKQWYKDAETKLAAGITDSTHTFGETGVFFEALSRLILPSSPEKRLPSTFLFDEERILKLRSDMLDAINLEICMRMYEDLERIGRYNTSGLFAGPALDDDTMRRSTSPSSDFNFNTPLETSRPSSINFSSSGSTDSSPRSSVNLPAYVAPENSEAKSKTRNLYNSLVALLQSATPGLRQSARWQSISSSIALQIFRNTKAPSSMLSIFEDKLAANVCGVDSPLYKEVEKSFHTRLMAELSTRVREYRSLSGVGLFSAATSGRSQTREHDQDEGVVEDIGVRLAHLGVLHWRVWSQMAYVDEDSMVLDS
;
A
#
# COMPACT_ATOMS: atom_id res chain seq x y z
N MET A 1 -33.14 11.93 -35.32
CA MET A 1 -32.74 10.51 -35.39
C MET A 1 -31.28 10.42 -34.97
N VAL A 2 -30.90 9.42 -34.14
CA VAL A 2 -29.52 8.99 -33.80
C VAL A 2 -28.57 10.12 -33.32
N ALA A 3 -28.39 10.40 -32.02
CA ALA A 3 -27.85 9.60 -30.91
C ALA A 3 -26.30 9.49 -30.89
N GLU A 4 -25.64 10.44 -30.20
CA GLU A 4 -24.25 10.32 -29.77
C GLU A 4 -24.14 9.50 -28.48
N GLN A 5 -23.23 8.52 -28.44
CA GLN A 5 -22.90 7.77 -27.23
C GLN A 5 -21.55 8.23 -26.68
N GLY A 6 -21.56 8.97 -25.57
CA GLY A 6 -20.36 9.29 -24.80
C GLY A 6 -19.90 8.08 -23.99
N THR A 7 -18.78 7.46 -24.37
CA THR A 7 -18.16 6.37 -23.61
C THR A 7 -17.40 6.92 -22.40
N GLY A 8 -17.94 6.74 -21.20
CA GLY A 8 -17.25 7.07 -19.94
C GLY A 8 -16.09 6.13 -19.66
N GLY A 9 -14.90 6.68 -19.38
CA GLY A 9 -13.72 5.91 -18.97
C GLY A 9 -13.79 5.43 -17.52
N PRO A 10 -13.21 4.26 -17.18
CA PRO A 10 -13.33 3.69 -15.84
C PRO A 10 -12.33 4.27 -14.82
N VAL A 11 -12.91 4.83 -13.75
CA VAL A 11 -12.38 5.05 -12.38
C VAL A 11 -10.92 4.61 -12.11
N GLU A 12 -10.07 5.60 -11.90
CA GLU A 12 -8.68 5.41 -11.47
C GLU A 12 -8.59 5.10 -9.96
N ARG A 13 -8.63 3.81 -9.61
CA ARG A 13 -8.34 3.37 -8.23
C ARG A 13 -6.84 3.53 -7.95
N SER A 14 -6.51 4.26 -6.89
CA SER A 14 -5.14 4.32 -6.33
C SER A 14 -4.67 2.92 -5.95
N ARG A 15 -3.81 2.33 -6.79
CA ARG A 15 -3.27 0.97 -6.64
C ARG A 15 -1.90 1.05 -5.98
N ARG A 16 -1.68 0.21 -4.97
CA ARG A 16 -0.48 0.22 -4.13
C ARG A 16 0.77 -0.13 -4.95
N SER A 17 1.83 0.66 -4.80
CA SER A 17 3.16 0.37 -5.33
C SER A 17 4.08 -0.12 -4.20
N LEU A 18 4.68 -1.30 -4.37
CA LEU A 18 5.70 -1.82 -3.46
C LEU A 18 7.02 -1.07 -3.67
N SER A 19 7.19 0.07 -3.00
CA SER A 19 8.48 0.78 -2.97
C SER A 19 9.46 0.07 -2.04
N THR A 20 10.34 -0.75 -2.59
CA THR A 20 11.40 -1.42 -1.81
C THR A 20 12.30 -0.38 -1.14
N SER A 21 12.26 -0.40 0.21
CA SER A 21 12.96 0.55 1.07
C SER A 21 13.61 -0.23 2.21
N ALA A 22 14.63 -1.02 1.88
CA ALA A 22 15.50 -1.66 2.87
C ALA A 22 16.74 -0.78 3.17
N PRO A 23 17.30 -0.81 4.39
CA PRO A 23 18.53 -0.08 4.71
C PRO A 23 19.74 -0.59 3.91
N ARG A 24 20.72 0.30 3.70
CA ARG A 24 21.96 0.04 2.93
C ARG A 24 22.70 -1.22 3.41
N PRO A 25 23.28 -2.03 2.50
CA PRO A 25 24.25 -3.06 2.89
C PRO A 25 25.60 -2.40 3.26
N ASN A 26 26.20 -2.85 4.37
CA ASN A 26 27.64 -2.67 4.60
C ASN A 26 28.42 -3.80 3.90
N PRO A 27 29.66 -3.55 3.46
CA PRO A 27 30.43 -4.49 2.64
C PRO A 27 31.34 -5.38 3.50
N ASP A 28 30.80 -6.43 4.09
CA ASP A 28 31.60 -7.54 4.65
C ASP A 28 30.98 -8.86 4.22
N GLY A 29 31.69 -9.61 3.37
CA GLY A 29 31.20 -10.83 2.76
C GLY A 29 31.74 -12.08 3.44
N GLU A 30 30.85 -12.90 3.98
CA GLU A 30 31.12 -14.31 4.26
C GLU A 30 30.07 -15.20 3.58
N SER A 31 30.49 -15.89 2.52
CA SER A 31 29.71 -16.89 1.82
C SER A 31 29.57 -18.16 2.68
N ARG A 32 28.34 -18.51 3.05
CA ARG A 32 28.01 -19.81 3.66
C ARG A 32 27.38 -20.76 2.63
N PRO A 33 27.68 -22.06 2.69
CA PRO A 33 27.29 -23.02 1.65
C PRO A 33 25.80 -23.32 1.65
N GLU A 34 25.26 -23.49 0.44
CA GLU A 34 23.88 -23.86 0.18
C GLU A 34 23.63 -25.31 0.62
N THR A 35 22.69 -25.53 1.54
CA THR A 35 22.22 -26.87 1.89
C THR A 35 20.92 -27.14 1.14
N ASN A 36 20.97 -28.04 0.17
CA ASN A 36 19.86 -28.31 -0.74
C ASN A 36 18.78 -29.16 -0.03
N VAL A 37 17.63 -28.57 0.27
CA VAL A 37 16.49 -29.26 0.91
C VAL A 37 15.51 -29.70 -0.16
N GLN A 38 15.61 -30.98 -0.55
CA GLN A 38 14.77 -31.59 -1.56
C GLN A 38 13.52 -32.21 -0.91
N MET A 39 12.37 -31.51 -0.97
CA MET A 39 11.10 -32.07 -0.49
C MET A 39 10.55 -33.10 -1.50
N GLN A 40 10.34 -34.33 -1.01
CA GLN A 40 9.72 -35.41 -1.78
C GLN A 40 8.20 -35.23 -1.90
N GLN A 41 7.66 -35.55 -3.08
CA GLN A 41 6.23 -35.83 -3.26
C GLN A 41 5.94 -37.29 -2.87
N PRO A 42 4.72 -37.61 -2.37
CA PRO A 42 4.36 -38.97 -2.01
C PRO A 42 4.14 -39.85 -3.26
N ALA A 43 4.72 -41.04 -3.26
CA ALA A 43 4.65 -41.99 -4.36
C ALA A 43 3.38 -42.87 -4.30
N GLN A 44 2.78 -43.13 -5.46
CA GLN A 44 1.83 -44.23 -5.65
C GLN A 44 2.60 -45.55 -5.84
N ALA A 45 2.04 -46.66 -5.35
CA ALA A 45 2.70 -47.95 -5.35
C ALA A 45 2.24 -48.84 -6.52
N GLU A 46 3.19 -49.46 -7.23
CA GLU A 46 2.97 -50.70 -7.96
C GLU A 46 4.27 -51.51 -8.07
N GLN A 47 4.16 -52.84 -8.17
CA GLN A 47 5.24 -53.80 -7.90
C GLN A 47 5.87 -54.41 -9.16
N LYS A 48 7.21 -54.55 -9.22
CA LYS A 48 7.90 -55.80 -9.62
C LYS A 48 9.45 -55.80 -9.53
N THR A 49 9.94 -56.59 -8.58
CA THR A 49 11.11 -57.52 -8.56
C THR A 49 12.27 -57.46 -9.60
N THR A 50 13.51 -57.40 -9.07
CA THR A 50 14.80 -58.08 -9.47
C THR A 50 15.41 -57.74 -10.86
N THR A 51 16.74 -57.55 -11.08
CA THR A 51 17.95 -58.14 -10.45
C THR A 51 19.22 -57.27 -10.67
N GLN A 52 20.22 -57.41 -9.81
CA GLN A 52 21.61 -56.86 -9.89
C GLN A 52 22.52 -57.70 -10.85
N PRO A 53 23.83 -57.40 -11.14
CA PRO A 53 24.86 -56.82 -10.24
C PRO A 53 25.89 -55.81 -10.82
N GLN A 54 26.81 -55.40 -9.92
CA GLN A 54 27.93 -54.45 -10.03
C GLN A 54 29.26 -55.14 -10.51
N PRO A 55 30.35 -54.41 -10.83
CA PRO A 55 31.42 -54.05 -9.86
C PRO A 55 31.92 -52.56 -10.00
N SER A 56 32.37 -51.82 -8.96
CA SER A 56 33.62 -51.93 -8.13
C SER A 56 34.88 -51.61 -8.97
N GLN A 57 35.68 -50.54 -8.76
CA GLN A 57 36.66 -50.22 -7.68
C GLN A 57 37.29 -48.81 -8.01
N GLU A 58 38.11 -48.08 -7.24
CA GLU A 58 38.51 -48.00 -5.80
C GLU A 58 39.28 -46.64 -5.57
N SER A 59 39.75 -46.32 -4.35
CA SER A 59 40.54 -45.10 -4.00
C SER A 59 42.00 -45.42 -3.60
N PRO A 60 42.88 -44.41 -3.45
CA PRO A 60 43.67 -44.37 -2.20
C PRO A 60 44.02 -42.99 -1.57
N ARG A 61 44.19 -43.09 -0.24
CA ARG A 61 45.02 -42.35 0.77
C ARG A 61 46.35 -41.69 0.28
N ARG A 62 47.09 -40.82 1.02
CA ARG A 62 47.01 -40.05 2.32
C ARG A 62 48.31 -39.21 2.48
N CYS A 63 48.38 -38.35 3.53
CA CYS A 63 49.56 -37.72 4.23
C CYS A 63 49.69 -36.20 4.00
N GLU A 64 49.55 -35.32 5.03
CA GLU A 64 50.49 -34.93 6.12
C GLU A 64 51.61 -33.97 5.62
N SER A 65 52.02 -32.85 6.26
CA SER A 65 51.78 -32.30 7.62
C SER A 65 52.11 -30.78 7.72
N ALA A 66 52.02 -30.17 8.93
CA ALA A 66 52.06 -28.72 9.25
C ALA A 66 53.51 -28.10 9.33
N PRO A 67 53.82 -26.84 9.83
CA PRO A 67 53.26 -26.13 11.00
C PRO A 67 53.13 -24.57 10.91
N ARG A 68 53.12 -23.91 12.09
CA ARG A 68 52.51 -22.61 12.50
C ARG A 68 53.56 -21.60 13.03
N ALA A 69 53.32 -20.30 12.87
CA ALA A 69 53.99 -19.18 13.59
C ALA A 69 53.04 -17.96 13.66
N THR A 70 52.41 -17.61 14.80
CA THR A 70 52.85 -16.72 15.92
C THR A 70 52.74 -15.20 15.67
N SER A 71 51.92 -14.55 16.50
CA SER A 71 51.70 -13.10 16.59
C SER A 71 52.85 -12.34 17.27
N PRO A 72 52.78 -11.00 17.33
CA PRO A 72 52.89 -10.35 18.64
C PRO A 72 51.80 -9.29 18.91
N SER A 73 51.63 -8.95 20.19
CA SER A 73 50.82 -7.83 20.67
C SER A 73 51.64 -7.02 21.67
N THR A 74 51.61 -5.69 21.57
CA THR A 74 52.01 -4.82 22.69
C THR A 74 51.17 -3.54 22.72
N THR A 75 50.74 -3.18 23.92
CA THR A 75 50.00 -1.98 24.33
C THR A 75 50.80 -0.68 24.25
N LEU A 76 50.12 0.48 24.19
CA LEU A 76 50.04 1.47 25.29
C LEU A 76 49.32 2.77 24.85
N SER A 77 48.43 3.28 25.71
CA SER A 77 47.95 4.68 25.69
C SER A 77 48.80 5.54 26.63
N PRO A 78 48.73 6.89 26.54
CA PRO A 78 48.04 7.61 27.62
C PRO A 78 47.23 8.84 27.19
N THR A 79 46.33 9.25 28.09
CA THR A 79 45.51 10.48 28.09
C THR A 79 46.24 11.69 28.69
N ASP A 80 45.94 12.90 28.22
CA ASP A 80 45.69 14.15 28.99
C ASP A 80 45.62 15.38 28.05
N SER A 81 45.22 16.61 28.42
CA SER A 81 44.10 17.17 29.23
C SER A 81 44.24 18.72 29.27
N ASN A 82 43.17 19.51 29.06
CA ASN A 82 43.07 20.99 29.31
C ASN A 82 43.99 21.96 28.48
N SER A 83 43.77 23.29 28.32
CA SER A 83 42.58 24.17 28.46
C SER A 83 42.81 25.63 27.96
N ARG A 84 41.77 26.27 27.35
CA ARG A 84 41.28 27.68 27.52
C ARG A 84 42.12 28.98 27.22
N THR A 85 41.54 29.84 26.34
CA THR A 85 41.54 31.36 26.28
C THR A 85 42.90 32.11 26.04
N SER A 86 43.09 33.26 25.35
CA SER A 86 42.24 34.46 25.07
C SER A 86 42.69 35.33 23.84
N THR A 87 41.78 36.22 23.39
CA THR A 87 41.77 37.39 22.43
C THR A 87 42.94 38.42 22.39
N PRO A 88 42.98 39.48 21.51
CA PRO A 88 42.59 39.70 20.08
C PRO A 88 43.59 40.63 19.24
N HIS A 89 43.12 41.25 18.12
CA HIS A 89 43.74 42.31 17.24
C HIS A 89 44.76 41.90 16.12
N PRO A 90 44.95 42.71 15.03
CA PRO A 90 43.97 43.12 14.00
C PRO A 90 44.43 42.86 12.53
N GLU A 91 43.60 43.29 11.57
CA GLU A 91 43.70 43.17 10.09
C GLU A 91 44.98 43.77 9.43
N PRO A 92 45.38 43.33 8.20
CA PRO A 92 44.75 43.87 6.99
C PRO A 92 44.60 42.94 5.75
N THR A 93 43.43 43.09 5.10
CA THR A 93 43.08 42.87 3.68
C THR A 93 44.17 42.51 2.63
N LYS A 94 43.92 41.43 1.84
CA LYS A 94 44.26 41.26 0.39
C LYS A 94 43.60 39.99 -0.21
N PRO A 95 43.56 39.80 -1.55
CA PRO A 95 42.28 39.76 -2.27
C PRO A 95 41.70 38.37 -2.58
N SER A 96 40.43 38.37 -2.99
CA SER A 96 39.65 37.20 -3.40
C SER A 96 40.23 36.48 -4.63
N ARG A 97 40.91 35.36 -4.40
CA ARG A 97 41.14 34.36 -5.44
C ARG A 97 39.82 33.65 -5.75
N LYS A 98 39.21 33.97 -6.89
CA LYS A 98 38.15 33.15 -7.50
C LYS A 98 38.75 31.79 -7.86
N SER A 99 38.59 30.81 -6.98
CA SER A 99 38.95 29.42 -7.26
C SER A 99 37.94 28.84 -8.23
N SER A 100 38.31 28.85 -9.52
CA SER A 100 37.60 28.12 -10.58
C SER A 100 37.66 26.62 -10.30
N HIS A 101 36.75 26.15 -9.46
CA HIS A 101 36.50 24.74 -9.24
C HIS A 101 35.89 24.18 -10.52
N SER A 102 36.75 23.73 -11.44
CA SER A 102 36.36 22.80 -12.48
C SER A 102 35.72 21.60 -11.79
N SER A 103 34.41 21.42 -11.94
CA SER A 103 33.68 20.31 -11.36
C SER A 103 34.04 19.03 -12.11
N THR A 104 35.17 18.42 -11.76
CA THR A 104 35.49 17.02 -12.06
C THR A 104 34.55 16.14 -11.23
N THR A 105 33.29 16.07 -11.66
CA THR A 105 32.37 15.02 -11.24
C THR A 105 33.03 13.68 -11.54
N PRO A 106 33.20 12.78 -10.56
CA PRO A 106 33.72 11.45 -10.85
C PRO A 106 32.74 10.76 -11.82
N THR A 107 33.22 10.46 -13.02
CA THR A 107 32.44 9.84 -14.08
C THR A 107 32.19 8.38 -13.73
N TYR A 108 31.13 8.12 -12.95
CA TYR A 108 30.61 6.77 -12.79
C TYR A 108 30.19 6.23 -14.18
N PRO A 109 30.51 4.97 -14.52
CA PRO A 109 30.03 4.34 -15.75
C PRO A 109 28.50 4.44 -15.84
N ILE A 110 27.99 4.82 -17.02
CA ILE A 110 26.55 4.99 -17.22
C ILE A 110 25.95 3.62 -17.51
N GLU A 111 25.31 3.02 -16.51
CA GLU A 111 24.70 1.70 -16.63
C GLU A 111 23.36 1.70 -17.41
N PRO A 112 23.00 0.59 -18.08
CA PRO A 112 21.68 0.41 -18.68
C PRO A 112 20.55 0.54 -17.63
N PRO A 113 19.36 1.05 -18.01
CA PRO A 113 18.28 1.31 -17.06
C PRO A 113 17.59 0.06 -16.48
N VAL A 114 17.84 -1.10 -17.11
CA VAL A 114 17.37 -2.42 -16.68
C VAL A 114 18.55 -3.38 -16.81
N THR A 115 18.95 -3.98 -15.69
CA THR A 115 20.02 -4.99 -15.60
C THR A 115 19.56 -6.17 -14.76
N ARG A 116 20.30 -7.29 -14.82
CA ARG A 116 20.08 -8.43 -13.91
C ARG A 116 20.12 -8.02 -12.44
N ALA A 117 20.99 -7.08 -12.06
CA ALA A 117 21.06 -6.55 -10.70
C ALA A 117 19.75 -5.83 -10.32
N THR A 118 19.22 -4.92 -11.16
CA THR A 118 17.98 -4.19 -10.86
C THR A 118 16.75 -5.11 -10.82
N LEU A 119 16.76 -6.21 -11.57
CA LEU A 119 15.67 -7.18 -11.62
C LEU A 119 15.79 -8.30 -10.58
N SER A 120 16.92 -8.40 -9.86
CA SER A 120 17.18 -9.51 -8.92
C SER A 120 16.27 -9.49 -7.68
N GLU A 121 15.58 -8.39 -7.39
CA GLU A 121 14.52 -8.36 -6.36
C GLU A 121 13.29 -9.21 -6.73
N LEU A 122 13.14 -9.54 -8.02
CA LEU A 122 12.07 -10.38 -8.58
C LEU A 122 12.44 -11.87 -8.64
N ASP A 123 13.61 -12.28 -8.13
CA ASP A 123 14.00 -13.69 -8.11
C ASP A 123 13.30 -14.44 -6.96
N VAL A 124 12.87 -15.69 -7.22
CA VAL A 124 12.13 -16.57 -6.28
C VAL A 124 12.73 -16.55 -4.87
N THR A 125 14.04 -16.70 -4.75
CA THR A 125 14.72 -16.73 -3.45
C THR A 125 14.56 -15.41 -2.67
N LYS A 126 14.58 -14.26 -3.35
CA LYS A 126 14.36 -12.96 -2.70
C LYS A 126 12.88 -12.73 -2.38
N ILE A 127 11.97 -13.15 -3.26
CA ILE A 127 10.52 -13.15 -3.02
C ILE A 127 10.19 -13.94 -1.74
N ILE A 128 10.68 -15.18 -1.63
CA ILE A 128 10.40 -16.08 -0.51
C ILE A 128 11.00 -15.58 0.81
N HIS A 129 12.12 -14.85 0.80
CA HIS A 129 12.77 -14.36 2.03
C HIS A 129 12.45 -12.90 2.39
N ASN A 130 11.60 -12.21 1.62
CA ASN A 130 11.23 -10.83 1.89
C ASN A 130 10.11 -10.76 2.96
N PRO A 131 10.37 -10.24 4.18
CA PRO A 131 9.40 -10.24 5.27
C PRO A 131 8.21 -9.33 5.00
N LYS A 132 8.44 -8.14 4.42
CA LYS A 132 7.37 -7.19 4.11
C LYS A 132 6.46 -7.72 2.99
N LEU A 133 7.04 -8.39 1.98
CA LEU A 133 6.26 -9.01 0.92
C LEU A 133 5.39 -10.16 1.43
N ARG A 134 5.92 -11.06 2.26
CA ARG A 134 5.14 -12.14 2.90
C ARG A 134 3.97 -11.57 3.70
N HIS A 135 4.28 -10.62 4.57
CA HIS A 135 3.27 -9.92 5.36
C HIS A 135 2.18 -9.30 4.47
N ASP A 136 2.56 -8.58 3.41
CA ASP A 136 1.61 -7.89 2.52
C ASP A 136 0.74 -8.84 1.68
N ILE A 137 1.25 -10.03 1.32
CA ILE A 137 0.49 -11.08 0.63
C ILE A 137 -0.75 -11.52 1.42
N ASN A 138 -0.73 -11.41 2.76
CA ASN A 138 -1.87 -11.78 3.62
C ASN A 138 -3.04 -10.77 3.55
N PHE A 139 -2.85 -9.57 2.98
CA PHE A 139 -3.90 -8.54 2.99
C PHE A 139 -4.44 -8.14 1.62
N ASP A 140 -3.70 -8.47 0.56
CA ASP A 140 -3.94 -7.96 -0.79
C ASP A 140 -3.96 -9.11 -1.83
N PRO A 141 -5.17 -9.58 -2.21
CA PRO A 141 -5.35 -10.58 -3.28
C PRO A 141 -4.83 -10.11 -4.64
N GLU A 142 -4.88 -8.80 -4.91
CA GLU A 142 -4.36 -8.19 -6.15
C GLU A 142 -2.85 -7.91 -6.07
N LEU A 143 -2.11 -8.34 -5.03
CA LEU A 143 -0.66 -8.10 -4.98
C LEU A 143 0.09 -8.73 -6.15
N HIS A 144 0.74 -7.88 -6.95
CA HIS A 144 1.68 -8.23 -8.02
C HIS A 144 2.71 -7.11 -8.22
N PHE A 145 3.89 -7.46 -8.73
CA PHE A 145 4.91 -6.51 -9.14
C PHE A 145 4.51 -5.74 -10.39
N ARG A 146 4.90 -4.46 -10.43
CA ARG A 146 4.75 -3.54 -11.55
C ARG A 146 6.02 -2.68 -11.68
N PRO A 147 6.29 -2.10 -12.87
CA PRO A 147 7.35 -1.10 -13.00
C PRO A 147 7.05 0.09 -12.07
N ASN A 148 8.00 0.46 -11.20
CA ASN A 148 7.85 1.62 -10.34
C ASN A 148 8.23 2.89 -11.12
N LEU A 149 7.21 3.59 -11.63
CA LEU A 149 7.34 4.87 -12.34
C LEU A 149 7.00 6.07 -11.44
N ASP A 150 6.57 5.82 -10.20
CA ASP A 150 5.93 6.83 -9.37
C ASP A 150 6.90 7.74 -8.61
N GLY A 151 6.46 8.98 -8.39
CA GLY A 151 7.11 9.95 -7.51
C GLY A 151 8.52 10.35 -7.93
N GLU A 152 9.27 10.90 -6.98
CA GLU A 152 10.61 11.44 -7.23
C GLU A 152 11.63 10.33 -7.56
N LYS A 153 11.46 9.11 -7.00
CA LYS A 153 12.30 7.95 -7.31
C LYS A 153 12.10 7.49 -8.75
N GLY A 154 10.85 7.35 -9.21
CA GLY A 154 10.52 6.99 -10.60
C GLY A 154 11.08 8.00 -11.60
N ARG A 155 10.87 9.30 -11.36
CA ARG A 155 11.50 10.39 -12.14
C ARG A 155 13.02 10.25 -12.22
N LYS A 156 13.72 10.08 -11.08
CA LYS A 156 15.18 9.89 -11.05
C LYS A 156 15.65 8.63 -11.79
N LYS A 157 14.86 7.53 -11.80
CA LYS A 157 15.12 6.34 -12.65
C LYS A 157 15.01 6.71 -14.13
N GLN A 158 13.94 7.39 -14.53
CA GLN A 158 13.71 7.81 -15.91
C GLN A 158 14.78 8.79 -16.42
N ASP A 159 15.22 9.75 -15.61
CA ASP A 159 16.25 10.71 -15.98
C ASP A 159 17.61 10.04 -16.23
N ARG A 160 17.96 9.01 -15.44
CA ARG A 160 19.16 8.18 -15.67
C ARG A 160 19.03 7.32 -16.93
N ALA A 161 17.87 6.70 -17.15
CA ALA A 161 17.59 5.96 -18.37
C ALA A 161 17.75 6.85 -19.61
N ASN A 162 17.19 8.06 -19.58
CA ASN A 162 17.31 9.04 -20.66
C ASN A 162 18.76 9.49 -20.90
N GLN A 163 19.60 9.54 -19.85
CA GLN A 163 21.03 9.81 -20.00
C GLN A 163 21.76 8.66 -20.70
N PHE A 164 21.52 7.40 -20.29
CA PHE A 164 22.09 6.22 -20.94
C PHE A 164 21.77 6.18 -22.44
N TRP A 165 20.51 6.33 -22.83
CA TRP A 165 20.10 6.30 -24.23
C TRP A 165 20.70 7.44 -25.07
N ARG A 166 20.90 8.62 -24.47
CA ARG A 166 21.58 9.75 -25.14
C ARG A 166 23.07 9.49 -25.35
N SER A 167 23.75 8.91 -24.36
CA SER A 167 25.16 8.51 -24.49
C SER A 167 25.33 7.45 -25.58
N LEU A 168 24.51 6.39 -25.56
CA LEU A 168 24.50 5.35 -26.60
C LEU A 168 24.30 5.93 -28.00
N LYS A 169 23.32 6.81 -28.20
CA LYS A 169 23.11 7.47 -29.50
C LYS A 169 24.33 8.30 -29.92
N LYS A 170 24.95 9.05 -29.00
CA LYS A 170 26.13 9.87 -29.27
C LYS A 170 27.35 9.02 -29.64
N GLU A 171 27.57 7.92 -28.90
CA GLU A 171 28.68 6.98 -29.12
C GLU A 171 28.54 6.27 -30.47
N LEU A 172 27.34 5.78 -30.80
CA LEU A 172 27.02 5.21 -32.12
C LEU A 172 27.20 6.23 -33.25
N ALA A 173 26.69 7.45 -33.09
CA ALA A 173 26.85 8.51 -34.08
C ALA A 173 28.33 8.84 -34.34
N MET A 174 29.14 8.94 -33.29
CA MET A 174 30.58 9.19 -33.40
C MET A 174 31.30 8.02 -34.09
N PHE A 175 30.97 6.76 -33.79
CA PHE A 175 31.55 5.60 -34.47
C PHE A 175 31.30 5.59 -35.99
N ILE A 176 30.15 6.13 -36.43
CA ILE A 176 29.75 6.21 -37.84
C ILE A 176 30.40 7.42 -38.53
N THR A 177 30.44 8.60 -37.90
CA THR A 177 30.89 9.85 -38.53
C THR A 177 32.39 10.15 -38.35
N ASP A 178 32.98 9.77 -37.21
CA ASP A 178 34.38 10.04 -36.85
C ASP A 178 34.96 8.90 -36.02
N ARG A 179 35.24 7.79 -36.71
CA ARG A 179 35.80 6.56 -36.13
C ARG A 179 37.16 6.77 -35.42
N PRO A 180 38.10 7.60 -35.91
CA PRO A 180 39.31 7.95 -35.16
C PRO A 180 39.01 8.60 -33.80
N SER A 181 38.14 9.61 -33.74
CA SER A 181 37.78 10.25 -32.45
C SER A 181 37.01 9.31 -31.53
N PHE A 182 36.19 8.42 -32.08
CA PHE A 182 35.56 7.34 -31.31
C PHE A 182 36.63 6.46 -30.62
N TYR A 183 37.60 5.92 -31.36
CA TYR A 183 38.63 5.07 -30.77
C TYR A 183 39.57 5.83 -29.82
N HIS A 184 39.81 7.13 -30.04
CA HIS A 184 40.55 7.96 -29.08
C HIS A 184 39.80 8.17 -27.75
N THR A 185 38.46 8.21 -27.79
CA THR A 185 37.63 8.50 -26.60
C THR A 185 37.20 7.22 -25.87
N TYR A 186 36.87 6.16 -26.62
CA TYR A 186 36.23 4.93 -26.13
C TYR A 186 36.98 3.65 -26.54
N GLY A 187 38.00 3.73 -27.39
CA GLY A 187 38.70 2.55 -27.94
C GLY A 187 39.69 1.87 -26.99
N HIS A 188 39.79 2.33 -25.74
CA HIS A 188 40.69 1.75 -24.74
C HIS A 188 40.09 0.54 -24.02
N ALA A 189 38.76 0.38 -24.01
CA ALA A 189 38.06 -0.76 -23.41
C ALA A 189 36.64 -0.94 -23.99
N ASP A 190 36.12 -2.18 -23.96
CA ASP A 190 34.70 -2.48 -24.29
C ASP A 190 33.77 -2.23 -23.08
N ASP A 191 33.87 -1.01 -22.52
CA ASP A 191 33.10 -0.52 -21.36
C ASP A 191 32.10 0.60 -21.71
N TRP A 192 32.10 1.08 -22.96
CA TRP A 192 31.07 1.99 -23.48
C TRP A 192 29.66 1.35 -23.51
N THR A 193 28.65 2.14 -23.83
CA THR A 193 27.25 1.76 -23.55
C THR A 193 26.75 0.53 -24.34
N LEU A 194 27.20 0.30 -25.58
CA LEU A 194 26.72 -0.83 -26.40
C LEU A 194 27.18 -2.21 -25.86
N PRO A 195 28.48 -2.49 -25.61
CA PRO A 195 28.92 -3.73 -24.96
C PRO A 195 28.19 -3.96 -23.64
N THR A 196 28.02 -2.91 -22.84
CA THR A 196 27.38 -2.97 -21.52
C THR A 196 25.89 -3.30 -21.64
N LEU A 197 25.18 -2.74 -22.63
CA LEU A 197 23.80 -3.10 -22.96
C LEU A 197 23.68 -4.57 -23.37
N LEU A 198 24.53 -5.05 -24.29
CA LEU A 198 24.46 -6.43 -24.79
C LEU A 198 24.76 -7.44 -23.68
N LYS A 199 25.72 -7.14 -22.78
CA LYS A 199 25.97 -7.92 -21.55
C LYS A 199 24.72 -7.96 -20.66
N ALA A 200 24.10 -6.81 -20.38
CA ALA A 200 22.89 -6.74 -19.56
C ALA A 200 21.70 -7.52 -20.17
N VAL A 201 21.47 -7.39 -21.48
CA VAL A 201 20.47 -8.16 -22.23
C VAL A 201 20.72 -9.67 -22.06
N LYS A 202 21.95 -10.12 -22.30
CA LYS A 202 22.34 -11.53 -22.15
C LYS A 202 22.07 -12.06 -20.74
N GLU A 203 22.54 -11.34 -19.74
CA GLU A 203 22.36 -11.72 -18.33
C GLU A 203 20.89 -11.79 -17.92
N ILE A 204 20.03 -10.90 -18.42
CA ILE A 204 18.59 -10.95 -18.10
C ILE A 204 17.95 -12.18 -18.75
N ILE A 205 18.21 -12.43 -20.04
CA ILE A 205 17.69 -13.61 -20.77
C ILE A 205 18.16 -14.90 -20.08
N GLN A 206 19.41 -14.99 -19.61
CA GLN A 206 19.92 -16.14 -18.84
C GLN A 206 19.11 -16.43 -17.55
N THR A 207 18.40 -15.44 -16.98
CA THR A 207 17.49 -15.63 -15.83
C THR A 207 16.02 -15.91 -16.22
N LEU A 208 15.67 -15.78 -17.50
CA LEU A 208 14.34 -16.06 -18.04
C LEU A 208 14.25 -17.44 -18.69
N VAL A 209 15.34 -17.91 -19.31
CA VAL A 209 15.37 -19.19 -20.04
C VAL A 209 15.73 -20.39 -19.14
N PRO A 210 15.18 -21.59 -19.41
CA PRO A 210 15.61 -22.84 -18.78
C PRO A 210 17.11 -23.12 -18.97
N GLN A 211 17.71 -23.89 -18.06
CA GLN A 211 19.15 -24.15 -18.08
C GLN A 211 19.65 -24.85 -19.36
N ARG A 212 18.81 -25.71 -19.98
CA ARG A 212 19.11 -26.35 -21.27
C ARG A 212 19.30 -25.36 -22.43
N ASP A 213 18.61 -24.22 -22.38
CA ASP A 213 18.53 -23.26 -23.48
C ASP A 213 19.65 -22.19 -23.37
N ARG A 214 20.45 -22.23 -22.29
CA ARG A 214 21.56 -21.30 -22.05
C ARG A 214 22.73 -21.46 -23.02
N HIS A 215 23.06 -22.68 -23.45
CA HIS A 215 24.12 -22.90 -24.44
C HIS A 215 23.80 -22.21 -25.78
N PHE A 216 22.55 -22.34 -26.25
CA PHE A 216 22.06 -21.67 -27.45
C PHE A 216 22.10 -20.14 -27.32
N LEU A 217 21.76 -19.60 -26.14
CA LEU A 217 21.89 -18.19 -25.81
C LEU A 217 23.36 -17.71 -25.76
N ASP A 218 24.28 -18.53 -25.26
CA ASP A 218 25.71 -18.20 -25.21
C ASP A 218 26.35 -18.15 -26.60
N GLU A 219 25.92 -19.02 -27.51
CA GLU A 219 26.31 -19.04 -28.92
C GLU A 219 25.71 -17.88 -29.72
N GLY A 220 24.38 -17.69 -29.63
CA GLY A 220 23.67 -16.68 -30.42
C GLY A 220 23.88 -15.23 -29.94
N LEU A 221 24.19 -15.02 -28.66
CA LEU A 221 24.51 -13.72 -28.07
C LEU A 221 25.92 -13.72 -27.45
N ASN A 222 26.92 -14.09 -28.26
CA ASN A 222 28.33 -13.91 -27.89
C ASN A 222 28.75 -12.44 -28.06
N VAL A 223 28.73 -11.69 -26.95
CA VAL A 223 29.01 -10.24 -26.96
C VAL A 223 30.43 -9.92 -27.44
N GLU A 224 31.44 -10.72 -27.10
CA GLU A 224 32.82 -10.50 -27.54
C GLU A 224 32.95 -10.64 -29.06
N LEU A 225 32.34 -11.68 -29.64
CA LEU A 225 32.31 -11.87 -31.08
C LEU A 225 31.52 -10.76 -31.80
N LEU A 226 30.37 -10.37 -31.25
CA LEU A 226 29.55 -9.28 -31.79
C LEU A 226 30.32 -7.95 -31.79
N MET A 227 31.06 -7.63 -30.72
CA MET A 227 31.90 -6.44 -30.68
C MET A 227 33.07 -6.52 -31.67
N GLN A 228 33.70 -7.69 -31.84
CA GLN A 228 34.73 -7.86 -32.88
C GLN A 228 34.18 -7.65 -34.31
N GLN A 229 32.95 -8.11 -34.58
CA GLN A 229 32.27 -7.88 -35.86
C GLN A 229 31.88 -6.41 -36.04
N PHE A 230 31.41 -5.76 -34.96
CA PHE A 230 31.03 -4.34 -34.95
C PHE A 230 32.22 -3.44 -35.30
N HIS A 231 33.37 -3.63 -34.62
CA HIS A 231 34.59 -2.85 -34.87
C HIS A 231 35.14 -3.04 -36.30
N LYS A 232 34.91 -4.21 -36.91
CA LYS A 232 35.27 -4.52 -38.30
C LYS A 232 34.24 -4.04 -39.32
N GLY A 233 33.08 -3.53 -38.89
CA GLY A 233 31.99 -3.10 -39.77
C GLY A 233 31.25 -4.25 -40.46
N CYS A 234 31.29 -5.47 -39.90
CA CYS A 234 30.67 -6.67 -40.46
C CYS A 234 29.63 -7.34 -39.54
N ALA A 235 29.16 -6.62 -38.51
CA ALA A 235 28.08 -7.10 -37.64
C ALA A 235 26.72 -7.10 -38.38
N ASP A 236 26.07 -8.26 -38.40
CA ASP A 236 24.73 -8.43 -38.98
C ASP A 236 23.65 -8.20 -37.92
N LEU A 237 23.23 -6.93 -37.78
CA LEU A 237 22.22 -6.51 -36.82
C LEU A 237 20.81 -7.01 -37.17
N GLU A 238 20.52 -7.25 -38.45
CA GLU A 238 19.24 -7.81 -38.91
C GLU A 238 19.08 -9.25 -38.40
N LYS A 239 20.11 -10.07 -38.62
CA LYS A 239 20.15 -11.46 -38.14
C LYS A 239 20.12 -11.54 -36.62
N LEU A 240 20.81 -10.64 -35.92
CA LEU A 240 20.77 -10.55 -34.46
C LEU A 240 19.35 -10.20 -33.95
N ALA A 241 18.70 -9.21 -34.55
CA ALA A 241 17.34 -8.82 -34.20
C ALA A 241 16.33 -9.95 -34.48
N GLN A 242 16.46 -10.65 -35.60
CA GLN A 242 15.61 -11.79 -35.95
C GLN A 242 15.76 -12.94 -34.95
N TRP A 243 17.01 -13.29 -34.60
CA TRP A 243 17.29 -14.32 -33.60
C TRP A 243 16.78 -13.95 -32.21
N LEU A 244 16.98 -12.70 -31.77
CA LEU A 244 16.42 -12.18 -30.51
C LEU A 244 14.89 -12.26 -30.51
N SER A 245 14.22 -11.89 -31.60
CA SER A 245 12.76 -11.99 -31.73
C SER A 245 12.27 -13.43 -31.55
N GLN A 246 12.92 -14.39 -32.21
CA GLN A 246 12.58 -15.82 -32.08
C GLN A 246 12.78 -16.35 -30.65
N VAL A 247 13.91 -16.04 -30.00
CA VAL A 247 14.19 -16.44 -28.61
C VAL A 247 13.20 -15.83 -27.62
N LEU A 248 12.83 -14.56 -27.80
CA LEU A 248 11.88 -13.91 -26.89
C LEU A 248 10.49 -14.52 -27.05
N LYS A 249 10.00 -14.69 -28.30
CA LYS A 249 8.71 -15.34 -28.59
C LYS A 249 8.62 -16.78 -28.10
N SER A 250 9.73 -17.54 -28.11
CA SER A 250 9.73 -18.92 -27.58
C SER A 250 9.64 -18.99 -26.05
N HIS A 251 9.81 -17.88 -25.33
CA HIS A 251 9.85 -17.84 -23.86
C HIS A 251 8.88 -16.82 -23.21
N CYS A 252 8.30 -15.88 -23.96
CA CYS A 252 7.31 -14.94 -23.43
C CYS A 252 5.87 -15.49 -23.49
N ALA A 253 4.93 -14.79 -22.85
CA ALA A 253 3.52 -15.05 -23.05
C ALA A 253 3.07 -14.53 -24.43
N PRO A 254 2.18 -15.20 -25.18
CA PRO A 254 1.79 -14.80 -26.54
C PRO A 254 1.26 -13.35 -26.68
N MET A 255 0.68 -12.80 -25.61
CA MET A 255 0.25 -11.39 -25.53
C MET A 255 1.41 -10.37 -25.56
N ARG A 256 2.66 -10.82 -25.55
CA ARG A 256 3.87 -9.99 -25.68
C ARG A 256 4.43 -10.01 -27.11
N ASP A 257 3.95 -10.89 -27.99
CA ASP A 257 4.51 -11.08 -29.32
C ASP A 257 4.49 -9.80 -30.16
N ASP A 258 3.40 -9.01 -30.08
CA ASP A 258 3.30 -7.68 -30.72
C ASP A 258 4.40 -6.70 -30.26
N TRP A 259 4.81 -6.79 -28.99
CA TRP A 259 5.88 -5.95 -28.43
C TRP A 259 7.25 -6.42 -28.93
N VAL A 260 7.42 -7.74 -29.10
CA VAL A 260 8.63 -8.32 -29.69
C VAL A 260 8.73 -7.98 -31.18
N ASP A 261 7.61 -7.98 -31.92
CA ASP A 261 7.58 -7.56 -33.32
C ASP A 261 7.84 -6.06 -33.48
N ALA A 262 7.27 -5.21 -32.62
CA ALA A 262 7.60 -3.78 -32.61
C ALA A 262 9.10 -3.52 -32.35
N MET A 263 9.69 -4.24 -31.39
CA MET A 263 11.13 -4.21 -31.10
C MET A 263 11.98 -4.67 -32.29
N TYR A 264 11.60 -5.80 -32.91
CA TYR A 264 12.25 -6.33 -34.11
C TYR A 264 12.21 -5.32 -35.26
N ASN A 265 11.02 -4.79 -35.57
CA ASN A 265 10.81 -3.84 -36.65
C ASN A 265 11.67 -2.58 -36.45
N GLN A 266 11.74 -2.02 -35.23
CA GLN A 266 12.58 -0.87 -34.92
C GLN A 266 14.09 -1.14 -35.12
N LEU A 267 14.59 -2.31 -34.68
CA LEU A 267 15.98 -2.70 -34.91
C LEU A 267 16.29 -2.93 -36.40
N SER A 268 15.41 -3.63 -37.11
CA SER A 268 15.51 -3.90 -38.55
C SER A 268 15.50 -2.61 -39.37
N ASN A 269 14.51 -1.75 -39.12
CA ASN A 269 14.32 -0.52 -39.86
C ASN A 269 15.46 0.45 -39.60
N GLY A 270 15.78 0.74 -38.34
CA GLY A 270 16.87 1.67 -38.00
C GLY A 270 18.23 1.24 -38.55
N ASN A 271 18.47 -0.08 -38.67
CA ASN A 271 19.64 -0.60 -39.38
C ASN A 271 19.56 -0.38 -40.91
N LYS A 272 18.42 -0.69 -41.55
CA LYS A 272 18.22 -0.56 -43.01
C LYS A 272 18.18 0.88 -43.50
N THR A 273 17.57 1.79 -42.75
CA THR A 273 17.44 3.22 -43.07
C THR A 273 18.64 4.04 -42.55
N SER A 274 19.49 3.44 -41.72
CA SER A 274 20.53 4.13 -40.93
C SER A 274 19.96 5.20 -39.96
N ASP A 275 18.70 5.05 -39.54
CA ASP A 275 18.10 5.87 -38.50
C ASP A 275 18.55 5.42 -37.09
N LEU A 276 19.46 6.21 -36.50
CA LEU A 276 19.98 5.99 -35.15
C LEU A 276 18.94 6.22 -34.04
N ASP A 277 17.91 7.04 -34.25
CA ASP A 277 16.82 7.18 -33.28
C ASP A 277 15.95 5.91 -33.28
N GLU A 278 15.59 5.38 -34.46
CA GLU A 278 14.81 4.15 -34.56
C GLU A 278 15.60 2.94 -34.00
N LEU A 279 16.89 2.82 -34.30
CA LEU A 279 17.76 1.76 -33.78
C LEU A 279 17.89 1.81 -32.25
N VAL A 280 18.14 2.99 -31.66
CA VAL A 280 18.22 3.14 -30.20
C VAL A 280 16.86 2.93 -29.53
N ASN A 281 15.75 3.30 -30.19
CA ASN A 281 14.41 2.98 -29.71
C ASN A 281 14.16 1.46 -29.72
N GLY A 282 14.61 0.71 -30.74
CA GLY A 282 14.56 -0.76 -30.75
C GLY A 282 15.33 -1.38 -29.59
N MET A 283 16.54 -0.88 -29.30
CA MET A 283 17.35 -1.29 -28.14
C MET A 283 16.66 -0.98 -26.80
N ARG A 284 15.91 0.13 -26.71
CA ARG A 284 15.08 0.48 -25.54
C ARG A 284 13.85 -0.43 -25.40
N SER A 285 13.19 -0.75 -26.50
CA SER A 285 12.06 -1.69 -26.56
C SER A 285 12.50 -3.09 -26.12
N LEU A 286 13.70 -3.54 -26.50
CA LEU A 286 14.28 -4.80 -26.03
C LEU A 286 14.39 -4.88 -24.50
N LEU A 287 14.95 -3.87 -23.83
CA LEU A 287 14.98 -3.85 -22.35
C LEU A 287 13.57 -3.78 -21.74
N SER A 288 12.62 -3.12 -22.40
CA SER A 288 11.23 -3.01 -21.92
C SER A 288 10.48 -4.34 -22.02
N VAL A 289 10.70 -5.11 -23.09
CA VAL A 289 10.22 -6.50 -23.23
C VAL A 289 10.82 -7.39 -22.15
N LEU A 290 12.13 -7.28 -21.88
CA LEU A 290 12.81 -8.08 -20.87
C LEU A 290 12.36 -7.76 -19.42
N GLU A 291 12.17 -6.49 -19.08
CA GLU A 291 11.58 -6.07 -17.79
C GLU A 291 10.16 -6.64 -17.64
N ALA A 292 9.34 -6.57 -18.70
CA ALA A 292 7.99 -7.12 -18.72
C ALA A 292 7.97 -8.65 -18.56
N MET A 293 8.80 -9.41 -19.30
CA MET A 293 8.90 -10.86 -19.18
C MET A 293 9.30 -11.29 -17.75
N LYS A 294 10.26 -10.58 -17.13
CA LYS A 294 10.68 -10.90 -15.75
C LYS A 294 9.57 -10.62 -14.73
N LEU A 295 8.82 -9.54 -14.92
CA LEU A 295 7.63 -9.23 -14.11
C LEU A 295 6.54 -10.28 -14.30
N ASP A 296 6.28 -10.74 -15.53
CA ASP A 296 5.27 -11.77 -15.82
C ASP A 296 5.61 -13.09 -15.09
N VAL A 297 6.89 -13.51 -15.13
CA VAL A 297 7.41 -14.68 -14.40
C VAL A 297 7.26 -14.51 -12.87
N ALA A 298 7.71 -13.39 -12.31
CA ALA A 298 7.63 -13.13 -10.86
C ALA A 298 6.19 -13.03 -10.36
N ASN A 299 5.28 -12.48 -11.17
CA ASN A 299 3.87 -12.38 -10.87
C ASN A 299 3.14 -13.72 -10.95
N HIS A 300 3.56 -14.62 -11.85
CA HIS A 300 3.11 -16.00 -11.85
C HIS A 300 3.61 -16.75 -10.60
N GLN A 301 4.89 -16.57 -10.24
CA GLN A 301 5.48 -17.17 -9.04
C GLN A 301 4.77 -16.74 -7.75
N ILE A 302 4.46 -15.44 -7.56
CA ILE A 302 3.66 -14.98 -6.42
C ILE A 302 2.29 -15.66 -6.40
N ARG A 303 1.59 -15.77 -7.54
CA ARG A 303 0.28 -16.42 -7.61
C ARG A 303 0.33 -17.90 -7.20
N CYS A 304 1.34 -18.64 -7.65
CA CYS A 304 1.51 -20.05 -7.30
C CYS A 304 1.98 -20.27 -5.85
N LEU A 305 2.88 -19.42 -5.34
CA LEU A 305 3.45 -19.57 -3.99
C LEU A 305 2.55 -19.00 -2.88
N ARG A 306 1.61 -18.11 -3.22
CA ARG A 306 0.73 -17.41 -2.25
C ARG A 306 0.12 -18.31 -1.17
N PRO A 307 -0.51 -19.47 -1.47
CA PRO A 307 -1.11 -20.30 -0.43
C PRO A 307 -0.09 -20.80 0.61
N VAL A 308 1.09 -21.23 0.15
CA VAL A 308 2.18 -21.73 1.01
C VAL A 308 2.82 -20.59 1.81
N LEU A 309 3.03 -19.43 1.18
CA LEU A 309 3.58 -18.25 1.85
C LEU A 309 2.65 -17.71 2.95
N ILE A 310 1.33 -17.76 2.73
CA ILE A 310 0.33 -17.35 3.73
C ILE A 310 0.34 -18.30 4.94
N GLU A 311 0.32 -19.62 4.72
CA GLU A 311 0.44 -20.62 5.79
C GLU A 311 1.70 -20.39 6.66
N ASP A 312 2.86 -20.30 6.01
CA ASP A 312 4.16 -20.10 6.65
C ASP A 312 4.41 -18.66 7.16
N THR A 313 3.49 -17.72 6.98
CA THR A 313 3.71 -16.30 7.36
C THR A 313 3.99 -16.14 8.84
N ILE A 314 3.18 -16.75 9.71
CA ILE A 314 3.25 -16.52 11.16
C ILE A 314 4.60 -17.02 11.72
N GLN A 315 4.99 -18.25 11.37
CA GLN A 315 6.26 -18.86 11.82
C GLN A 315 7.46 -18.07 11.29
N PHE A 316 7.39 -17.64 10.01
CA PHE A 316 8.42 -16.83 9.40
C PHE A 316 8.58 -15.46 10.09
N GLU A 317 7.49 -14.75 10.34
CA GLU A 317 7.51 -13.43 10.99
C GLU A 317 7.99 -13.52 12.44
N GLN A 318 7.49 -14.47 13.24
CA GLN A 318 7.99 -14.73 14.60
C GLN A 318 9.51 -14.94 14.61
N LYS A 319 10.03 -15.83 13.75
CA LYS A 319 11.47 -16.11 13.64
C LYS A 319 12.27 -14.89 13.18
N PHE A 320 11.73 -14.10 12.26
CA PHE A 320 12.34 -12.86 11.79
C PHE A 320 12.42 -11.80 12.90
N PHE A 321 11.32 -11.58 13.63
CA PHE A 321 11.25 -10.58 14.68
C PHE A 321 12.05 -10.98 15.92
N LEU A 322 12.00 -12.24 16.36
CA LEU A 322 12.86 -12.74 17.46
C LEU A 322 14.34 -12.48 17.19
N LYS A 323 14.81 -12.74 15.95
CA LYS A 323 16.19 -12.45 15.53
C LYS A 323 16.50 -10.94 15.48
N LYS A 324 15.52 -10.10 15.11
CA LYS A 324 15.69 -8.63 15.08
C LYS A 324 15.69 -8.01 16.49
N THR A 325 14.86 -8.50 17.40
CA THR A 325 14.81 -8.04 18.79
C THR A 325 16.04 -8.47 19.56
N SER A 326 16.49 -9.74 19.43
CA SER A 326 17.72 -10.21 20.08
C SER A 326 18.99 -9.50 19.59
N SER A 327 19.03 -9.11 18.31
CA SER A 327 20.09 -8.26 17.75
C SER A 327 19.93 -6.75 18.05
N LYS A 328 18.98 -6.35 18.90
CA LYS A 328 18.65 -4.95 19.27
C LYS A 328 18.38 -4.03 18.07
N ARG A 329 17.92 -4.60 16.94
CA ARG A 329 17.56 -3.88 15.71
C ARG A 329 16.09 -3.45 15.65
N ILE A 330 15.27 -3.96 16.56
CA ILE A 330 13.91 -3.50 16.87
C ILE A 330 13.81 -3.43 18.40
N ASP A 331 13.26 -2.34 18.91
CA ASP A 331 12.84 -2.22 20.30
C ASP A 331 11.32 -2.39 20.39
N ILE A 332 10.87 -3.25 21.30
CA ILE A 332 9.47 -3.55 21.57
C ILE A 332 8.96 -2.93 22.88
N SER A 333 9.81 -2.20 23.61
CA SER A 333 9.48 -1.62 24.92
C SER A 333 8.30 -0.65 24.86
N SER A 334 8.19 0.14 23.77
CA SER A 334 7.06 1.04 23.54
C SER A 334 5.74 0.28 23.30
N ALA A 335 5.79 -0.90 22.68
CA ALA A 335 4.61 -1.74 22.47
C ALA A 335 4.19 -2.47 23.75
N LYS A 336 5.14 -2.92 24.58
CA LYS A 336 4.87 -3.45 25.92
C LYS A 336 4.20 -2.39 26.79
N GLN A 337 4.73 -1.16 26.81
CA GLN A 337 4.11 -0.06 27.58
C GLN A 337 2.70 0.29 27.08
N TRP A 338 2.52 0.43 25.76
CA TRP A 338 1.20 0.70 25.17
C TRP A 338 0.14 -0.34 25.57
N TYR A 339 0.52 -1.61 25.62
CA TYR A 339 -0.37 -2.68 26.05
C TYR A 339 -0.70 -2.59 27.56
N LYS A 340 0.29 -2.39 28.43
CA LYS A 340 0.07 -2.22 29.89
C LYS A 340 -0.74 -0.96 30.24
N ASP A 341 -0.58 0.11 29.47
CA ASP A 341 -1.43 1.31 29.56
C ASP A 341 -2.88 0.99 29.17
N ALA A 342 -3.11 0.10 28.19
CA ALA A 342 -4.44 -0.35 27.81
C ALA A 342 -5.07 -1.26 28.88
N GLU A 343 -4.31 -2.20 29.45
CA GLU A 343 -4.75 -3.03 30.59
C GLU A 343 -5.20 -2.17 31.76
N THR A 344 -4.38 -1.17 32.13
CA THR A 344 -4.67 -0.25 33.24
C THR A 344 -5.94 0.57 32.97
N LYS A 345 -6.11 1.09 31.74
CA LYS A 345 -7.33 1.81 31.33
C LYS A 345 -8.56 0.90 31.31
N LEU A 346 -8.40 -0.40 31.03
CA LEU A 346 -9.48 -1.37 31.03
C LEU A 346 -9.89 -1.76 32.46
N ALA A 347 -8.92 -1.98 33.35
CA ALA A 347 -9.17 -2.28 34.77
C ALA A 347 -9.82 -1.09 35.51
N ALA A 348 -9.50 0.15 35.11
CA ALA A 348 -10.10 1.36 35.66
C ALA A 348 -11.52 1.66 35.12
N GLY A 349 -11.93 1.03 34.02
CA GLY A 349 -13.25 1.20 33.42
C GLY A 349 -14.13 -0.02 33.63
N ILE A 350 -15.37 0.17 34.10
CA ILE A 350 -16.36 -0.91 34.13
C ILE A 350 -16.78 -1.20 32.68
N THR A 351 -16.00 -2.05 31.99
CA THR A 351 -16.25 -2.46 30.61
C THR A 351 -16.29 -3.99 30.53
N ASP A 352 -17.40 -4.52 30.02
CA ASP A 352 -17.69 -5.96 29.90
C ASP A 352 -16.91 -6.64 28.73
N SER A 353 -15.80 -6.02 28.34
CA SER A 353 -15.00 -6.29 27.13
C SER A 353 -14.23 -7.62 27.23
N THR A 354 -13.87 -8.04 28.43
CA THR A 354 -13.30 -9.36 28.73
C THR A 354 -14.28 -10.49 28.37
N HIS A 355 -15.59 -10.29 28.53
CA HIS A 355 -16.61 -11.29 28.19
C HIS A 355 -16.80 -11.48 26.67
N THR A 356 -16.58 -10.42 25.87
CA THR A 356 -16.83 -10.46 24.41
C THR A 356 -15.65 -10.97 23.59
N PHE A 357 -14.42 -10.80 24.08
CA PHE A 357 -13.18 -11.14 23.35
C PHE A 357 -12.27 -12.15 24.07
N GLY A 358 -12.51 -12.47 25.35
CA GLY A 358 -11.60 -13.28 26.15
C GLY A 358 -10.21 -12.64 26.29
N GLU A 359 -9.16 -13.45 26.31
CA GLU A 359 -7.75 -13.04 26.48
C GLU A 359 -7.28 -11.93 25.51
N THR A 360 -7.86 -11.84 24.31
CA THR A 360 -7.48 -10.81 23.32
C THR A 360 -8.21 -9.48 23.53
N GLY A 361 -9.07 -9.34 24.54
CA GLY A 361 -9.97 -8.20 24.70
C GLY A 361 -9.25 -6.86 24.89
N VAL A 362 -8.21 -6.84 25.73
CA VAL A 362 -7.36 -5.66 25.92
C VAL A 362 -6.77 -5.20 24.60
N PHE A 363 -6.23 -6.15 23.81
CA PHE A 363 -5.60 -5.86 22.53
C PHE A 363 -6.58 -5.28 21.51
N PHE A 364 -7.76 -5.87 21.34
CA PHE A 364 -8.74 -5.37 20.37
C PHE A 364 -9.38 -4.05 20.78
N GLU A 365 -9.58 -3.80 22.08
CA GLU A 365 -9.97 -2.48 22.59
C GLU A 365 -8.89 -1.42 22.35
N ALA A 366 -7.62 -1.74 22.60
CA ALA A 366 -6.51 -0.84 22.32
C ALA A 366 -6.35 -0.56 20.81
N LEU A 367 -6.48 -1.60 19.98
CA LEU A 367 -6.40 -1.53 18.53
C LEU A 367 -7.55 -0.72 17.91
N SER A 368 -8.78 -0.83 18.44
CA SER A 368 -9.90 0.00 17.98
C SER A 368 -9.65 1.49 18.26
N ARG A 369 -9.06 1.82 19.42
CA ARG A 369 -8.66 3.19 19.77
C ARG A 369 -7.55 3.76 18.88
N LEU A 370 -6.68 2.94 18.26
CA LEU A 370 -5.66 3.45 17.32
C LEU A 370 -6.27 4.05 16.05
N ILE A 371 -7.45 3.55 15.61
CA ILE A 371 -8.12 4.03 14.40
C ILE A 371 -9.14 5.15 14.66
N LEU A 372 -9.41 5.52 15.91
CA LEU A 372 -10.29 6.65 16.23
C LEU A 372 -9.61 8.00 15.90
N PRO A 373 -10.26 8.92 15.18
CA PRO A 373 -9.74 10.26 14.93
C PRO A 373 -9.32 11.02 16.19
N SER A 374 -10.11 10.97 17.28
CA SER A 374 -9.81 11.62 18.57
C SER A 374 -8.63 11.02 19.33
N SER A 375 -8.09 9.88 18.88
CA SER A 375 -7.06 9.17 19.62
C SER A 375 -5.80 10.02 19.84
N PRO A 376 -5.34 10.20 21.09
CA PRO A 376 -4.14 10.98 21.41
C PRO A 376 -2.85 10.29 20.94
N GLU A 377 -2.93 9.01 20.58
CA GLU A 377 -1.84 8.17 20.12
C GLU A 377 -1.47 8.58 18.68
N LYS A 378 -0.54 9.55 18.58
CA LYS A 378 -0.01 10.11 17.32
C LYS A 378 1.08 9.25 16.66
N ARG A 379 1.59 8.24 17.37
CA ARG A 379 2.59 7.28 16.88
C ARG A 379 2.14 5.88 17.24
N LEU A 380 2.22 4.97 16.28
CA LEU A 380 1.84 3.58 16.48
C LEU A 380 2.94 2.84 17.27
N PRO A 381 2.58 1.80 18.06
CA PRO A 381 3.54 0.88 18.66
C PRO A 381 4.50 0.28 17.63
N SER A 382 5.76 0.06 18.02
CA SER A 382 6.82 -0.41 17.11
C SER A 382 6.55 -1.77 16.46
N THR A 383 5.68 -2.59 17.05
CA THR A 383 5.20 -3.88 16.52
C THR A 383 4.41 -3.74 15.22
N PHE A 384 3.74 -2.60 14.99
CA PHE A 384 2.92 -2.36 13.78
C PHE A 384 3.73 -1.85 12.56
N LEU A 385 5.05 -2.05 12.54
CA LEU A 385 5.96 -1.52 11.51
C LEU A 385 5.68 -2.00 10.07
N PHE A 386 4.91 -3.08 9.88
CA PHE A 386 4.42 -3.51 8.57
C PHE A 386 2.97 -3.09 8.29
N ASP A 387 2.24 -2.64 9.31
CA ASP A 387 0.81 -2.31 9.30
C ASP A 387 0.49 -0.82 9.38
N GLU A 388 1.48 0.05 9.58
CA GLU A 388 1.30 1.49 9.76
C GLU A 388 0.40 2.13 8.68
N GLU A 389 0.66 1.85 7.40
CA GLU A 389 -0.17 2.34 6.29
C GLU A 389 -1.61 1.82 6.34
N ARG A 390 -1.84 0.59 6.83
CA ARG A 390 -3.19 0.02 6.96
C ARG A 390 -3.97 0.68 8.09
N ILE A 391 -3.35 0.87 9.24
CA ILE A 391 -3.95 1.53 10.41
C ILE A 391 -4.25 3.00 10.10
N LEU A 392 -3.31 3.71 9.45
CA LEU A 392 -3.53 5.08 8.99
C LEU A 392 -4.66 5.17 7.94
N LYS A 393 -4.78 4.19 7.04
CA LYS A 393 -5.92 4.12 6.11
C LYS A 393 -7.24 3.85 6.82
N LEU A 394 -7.29 2.94 7.79
CA LEU A 394 -8.49 2.70 8.60
C LEU A 394 -8.91 3.95 9.40
N ARG A 395 -7.95 4.70 9.96
CA ARG A 395 -8.20 5.99 10.62
C ARG A 395 -8.71 7.07 9.67
N SER A 396 -8.19 7.08 8.43
CA SER A 396 -8.68 7.97 7.36
C SER A 396 -10.11 7.64 6.95
N ASP A 397 -10.45 6.35 6.83
CA ASP A 397 -11.79 5.88 6.45
C ASP A 397 -12.81 6.13 7.57
N MET A 398 -12.42 5.90 8.83
CA MET A 398 -13.23 6.22 10.01
C MET A 398 -13.51 7.73 10.11
N LEU A 399 -12.51 8.59 9.89
CA LEU A 399 -12.71 10.04 9.86
C LEU A 399 -13.68 10.47 8.73
N ASP A 400 -13.57 9.86 7.56
CA ASP A 400 -14.46 10.14 6.43
C ASP A 400 -15.91 9.73 6.75
N ALA A 401 -16.12 8.57 7.37
CA ALA A 401 -17.43 8.08 7.78
C ALA A 401 -18.08 8.99 8.84
N ILE A 402 -17.36 9.30 9.92
CA ILE A 402 -17.83 10.21 10.99
C ILE A 402 -18.20 11.58 10.41
N ASN A 403 -17.35 12.15 9.56
CA ASN A 403 -17.59 13.47 8.97
C ASN A 403 -18.79 13.49 8.01
N LEU A 404 -18.99 12.42 7.24
CA LEU A 404 -20.19 12.27 6.40
C LEU A 404 -21.47 12.12 7.24
N GLU A 405 -21.46 11.33 8.32
CA GLU A 405 -22.61 11.23 9.23
C GLU A 405 -22.95 12.57 9.88
N ILE A 406 -21.95 13.34 10.34
CA ILE A 406 -22.16 14.70 10.85
C ILE A 406 -22.83 15.59 9.80
N CYS A 407 -22.40 15.50 8.54
CA CYS A 407 -23.00 16.24 7.44
C CYS A 407 -24.46 15.84 7.18
N MET A 408 -24.78 14.55 7.27
CA MET A 408 -26.14 14.04 7.08
C MET A 408 -27.09 14.44 8.23
N ARG A 409 -26.64 14.35 9.49
CA ARG A 409 -27.41 14.86 10.65
C ARG A 409 -27.68 16.36 10.54
N MET A 410 -26.66 17.15 10.18
CA MET A 410 -26.81 18.59 9.98
C MET A 410 -27.72 18.94 8.79
N TYR A 411 -27.78 18.10 7.74
CA TYR A 411 -28.78 18.20 6.68
C TYR A 411 -30.19 17.95 7.19
N GLU A 412 -30.41 16.91 7.99
CA GLU A 412 -31.74 16.58 8.54
C GLU A 412 -32.27 17.68 9.46
N ASP A 413 -31.42 18.25 10.32
CA ASP A 413 -31.78 19.39 11.16
C ASP A 413 -32.11 20.64 10.33
N LEU A 414 -31.29 20.95 9.32
CA LEU A 414 -31.53 22.08 8.42
C LEU A 414 -32.80 21.90 7.57
N GLU A 415 -33.10 20.68 7.12
CA GLU A 415 -34.35 20.38 6.43
C GLU A 415 -35.55 20.51 7.39
N ARG A 416 -35.42 20.06 8.64
CA ARG A 416 -36.47 20.22 9.67
C ARG A 416 -36.80 21.69 9.91
N ILE A 417 -35.78 22.56 10.03
CA ILE A 417 -35.95 24.02 10.12
C ILE A 417 -36.63 24.58 8.85
N GLY A 418 -36.19 24.15 7.66
CA GLY A 418 -36.80 24.56 6.40
C GLY A 418 -38.29 24.22 6.31
N ARG A 419 -38.70 23.04 6.79
CA ARG A 419 -40.12 22.63 6.87
C ARG A 419 -40.91 23.58 7.79
N TYR A 420 -40.43 23.87 9.00
CA TYR A 420 -41.12 24.79 9.92
C TYR A 420 -41.27 26.21 9.35
N ASN A 421 -40.25 26.72 8.66
CA ASN A 421 -40.33 28.01 7.99
C ASN A 421 -41.41 28.04 6.89
N THR A 422 -41.57 26.95 6.13
CA THR A 422 -42.66 26.84 5.12
C THR A 422 -44.05 26.65 5.72
N SER A 423 -44.17 26.17 6.97
CA SER A 423 -45.46 25.92 7.65
C SER A 423 -46.02 27.12 8.42
N GLY A 424 -45.35 28.28 8.39
CA GLY A 424 -45.96 29.55 8.83
C GLY A 424 -46.19 29.75 10.33
N LEU A 425 -45.71 28.85 11.20
CA LEU A 425 -45.95 28.91 12.66
C LEU A 425 -45.29 30.09 13.41
N PHE A 426 -44.59 30.98 12.70
CA PHE A 426 -44.09 32.27 13.20
C PHE A 426 -44.64 33.49 12.45
N ALA A 427 -45.59 33.32 11.53
CA ALA A 427 -46.30 34.42 10.88
C ALA A 427 -47.41 34.96 11.79
N GLY A 428 -47.02 35.72 12.82
CA GLY A 428 -47.96 36.57 13.56
C GLY A 428 -48.62 37.60 12.62
N PRO A 429 -49.89 37.97 12.83
CA PRO A 429 -50.57 38.92 11.96
C PRO A 429 -49.91 40.30 12.05
N ALA A 430 -49.82 40.99 10.92
CA ALA A 430 -49.35 42.37 10.88
C ALA A 430 -50.26 43.27 11.72
N LEU A 431 -49.67 44.06 12.62
CA LEU A 431 -50.31 45.16 13.32
C LEU A 431 -49.43 46.41 13.20
N ASP A 432 -50.09 47.56 13.15
CA ASP A 432 -49.56 48.81 12.63
C ASP A 432 -48.37 49.41 13.42
N ASP A 433 -47.61 50.20 12.67
CA ASP A 433 -46.53 51.08 13.14
C ASP A 433 -47.10 52.28 13.92
N ASP A 434 -47.38 52.13 15.22
CA ASP A 434 -47.24 53.24 16.18
C ASP A 434 -47.23 52.83 17.68
N THR A 435 -46.21 52.10 18.18
CA THR A 435 -45.88 52.16 19.63
C THR A 435 -44.42 51.84 19.96
N MET A 436 -43.52 52.81 19.73
CA MET A 436 -42.14 52.71 20.20
C MET A 436 -42.02 53.01 21.71
N ARG A 437 -42.03 51.97 22.58
CA ARG A 437 -41.31 51.94 23.88
C ARG A 437 -41.47 50.62 24.66
N ARG A 438 -40.34 50.17 25.25
CA ARG A 438 -40.19 49.07 26.23
C ARG A 438 -40.58 47.65 25.77
N SER A 439 -39.57 46.88 25.35
CA SER A 439 -39.14 45.65 26.04
C SER A 439 -37.91 45.05 25.37
N THR A 440 -36.77 45.05 26.04
CA THR A 440 -35.56 44.32 25.61
C THR A 440 -35.64 42.88 26.07
N SER A 441 -35.76 41.95 25.12
CA SER A 441 -35.53 40.51 25.33
C SER A 441 -34.77 39.96 24.13
N PRO A 442 -33.67 39.20 24.31
CA PRO A 442 -32.82 38.76 23.21
C PRO A 442 -33.45 37.60 22.42
N SER A 443 -32.99 37.45 21.18
CA SER A 443 -33.32 36.35 20.28
C SER A 443 -33.01 34.98 20.91
N SER A 444 -33.95 34.04 20.80
CA SER A 444 -33.72 32.64 21.11
C SER A 444 -32.90 31.98 19.99
N ASP A 445 -31.57 32.09 20.07
CA ASP A 445 -30.66 31.44 19.13
C ASP A 445 -30.83 29.91 19.15
N PHE A 446 -31.22 29.35 18.01
CA PHE A 446 -31.37 27.91 17.86
C PHE A 446 -30.00 27.22 17.89
N ASN A 447 -29.74 26.50 18.99
CA ASN A 447 -28.48 25.81 19.21
C ASN A 447 -28.50 24.40 18.61
N PHE A 448 -27.76 24.21 17.52
CA PHE A 448 -27.57 22.92 16.84
C PHE A 448 -26.82 21.87 17.70
N ASN A 449 -26.22 22.27 18.83
CA ASN A 449 -25.49 21.36 19.72
C ASN A 449 -26.33 20.86 20.92
N THR A 450 -27.62 21.21 21.00
CA THR A 450 -28.52 20.74 22.07
C THR A 450 -29.45 19.64 21.55
N PRO A 451 -29.51 18.45 22.17
CA PRO A 451 -30.57 17.50 21.88
C PRO A 451 -31.93 18.10 22.25
N LEU A 452 -32.85 18.20 21.29
CA LEU A 452 -34.24 18.55 21.59
C LEU A 452 -34.95 17.29 22.13
N GLU A 453 -35.61 17.42 23.28
CA GLU A 453 -36.27 16.29 23.96
C GLU A 453 -37.28 15.60 23.04
N THR A 454 -37.10 14.28 22.87
CA THR A 454 -38.06 13.44 22.14
C THR A 454 -39.23 13.09 23.06
N SER A 455 -40.15 14.04 23.23
CA SER A 455 -41.39 13.85 23.99
C SER A 455 -42.33 12.84 23.31
N ARG A 456 -42.05 11.54 23.47
CA ARG A 456 -43.04 10.46 23.32
C ARG A 456 -43.78 10.30 24.66
N PRO A 457 -45.11 10.40 24.70
CA PRO A 457 -45.85 9.99 25.89
C PRO A 457 -45.85 8.45 25.98
N SER A 458 -45.42 7.94 27.14
CA SER A 458 -45.47 6.50 27.46
C SER A 458 -46.90 6.08 27.78
N SER A 459 -47.48 5.16 27.00
CA SER A 459 -48.68 4.43 27.39
C SER A 459 -48.38 2.95 27.57
N ILE A 460 -48.13 2.58 28.83
CA ILE A 460 -48.23 1.19 29.29
C ILE A 460 -49.70 0.80 29.21
N ASN A 461 -50.01 -0.34 28.59
CA ASN A 461 -51.23 -1.07 28.95
C ASN A 461 -50.99 -2.58 28.84
N PHE A 462 -51.10 -3.27 29.98
CA PHE A 462 -51.07 -4.73 30.04
C PHE A 462 -52.48 -5.29 29.81
N SER A 463 -52.60 -6.35 29.02
CA SER A 463 -53.63 -7.39 29.20
C SER A 463 -53.23 -8.66 28.46
N SER A 464 -53.59 -9.81 29.02
CA SER A 464 -53.19 -11.14 28.57
C SER A 464 -54.41 -12.03 28.28
N SER A 465 -54.13 -13.16 27.61
CA SER A 465 -54.93 -14.41 27.60
C SER A 465 -56.05 -14.57 26.57
N GLY A 466 -55.99 -15.69 25.83
CA GLY A 466 -57.14 -16.61 25.68
C GLY A 466 -57.83 -16.74 24.31
N SER A 467 -57.61 -17.89 23.65
CA SER A 467 -58.59 -18.68 22.86
C SER A 467 -59.30 -18.03 21.65
N THR A 468 -59.04 -18.42 20.39
CA THR A 468 -59.60 -19.59 19.66
C THR A 468 -61.15 -19.68 19.57
N ASP A 469 -61.75 -19.15 18.49
CA ASP A 469 -62.61 -19.90 17.55
C ASP A 469 -62.81 -19.08 16.23
N SER A 470 -63.72 -19.47 15.32
CA SER A 470 -63.40 -19.48 13.89
C SER A 470 -64.42 -18.87 12.88
N SER A 471 -63.89 -18.57 11.67
CA SER A 471 -64.58 -18.50 10.35
C SER A 471 -65.38 -17.19 9.99
N PRO A 472 -65.87 -16.97 8.74
CA PRO A 472 -65.07 -16.54 7.57
C PRO A 472 -65.71 -15.42 6.67
N ARG A 473 -64.97 -14.98 5.61
CA ARG A 473 -65.35 -14.02 4.53
C ARG A 473 -65.43 -12.53 4.96
N SER A 474 -65.17 -11.52 4.10
CA SER A 474 -64.97 -11.47 2.64
C SER A 474 -63.71 -10.70 2.22
N SER A 475 -63.13 -11.10 1.08
CA SER A 475 -62.00 -10.42 0.44
C SER A 475 -62.42 -9.10 -0.23
N VAL A 476 -61.84 -7.98 0.21
CA VAL A 476 -61.79 -6.73 -0.57
C VAL A 476 -60.33 -6.43 -0.88
N ASN A 477 -59.95 -6.60 -2.16
CA ASN A 477 -58.64 -6.15 -2.64
C ASN A 477 -58.65 -4.62 -2.72
N LEU A 478 -58.16 -3.95 -1.68
CA LEU A 478 -57.71 -2.57 -1.76
C LEU A 478 -56.29 -2.54 -2.34
N PRO A 479 -55.99 -1.67 -3.33
CA PRO A 479 -54.62 -1.47 -3.78
C PRO A 479 -53.76 -0.97 -2.61
N ALA A 480 -52.56 -1.52 -2.46
CA ALA A 480 -51.58 -1.00 -1.51
C ALA A 480 -51.13 0.40 -1.98
N TYR A 481 -51.75 1.45 -1.42
CA TYR A 481 -51.32 2.82 -1.62
C TYR A 481 -49.98 3.05 -0.90
N VAL A 482 -48.88 2.76 -1.61
CA VAL A 482 -47.55 3.16 -1.19
C VAL A 482 -47.45 4.67 -1.40
N ALA A 483 -47.51 5.43 -0.30
CA ALA A 483 -47.45 6.89 -0.35
C ALA A 483 -46.16 7.37 -1.06
N PRO A 484 -46.26 8.13 -2.19
CA PRO A 484 -45.10 8.48 -3.00
C PRO A 484 -44.00 9.27 -2.28
N GLU A 485 -44.39 10.14 -1.33
CA GLU A 485 -43.48 11.09 -0.67
C GLU A 485 -42.29 10.42 0.04
N ASN A 486 -42.48 9.23 0.60
CA ASN A 486 -41.41 8.52 1.32
C ASN A 486 -40.35 7.94 0.37
N SER A 487 -40.69 7.70 -0.91
CA SER A 487 -39.72 7.26 -1.92
C SER A 487 -38.88 8.43 -2.46
N GLU A 488 -39.49 9.61 -2.63
CA GLU A 488 -38.81 10.80 -3.14
C GLU A 488 -37.88 11.42 -2.09
N ALA A 489 -38.30 11.47 -0.82
CA ALA A 489 -37.43 11.91 0.27
C ALA A 489 -36.17 11.03 0.39
N LYS A 490 -36.33 9.69 0.31
CA LYS A 490 -35.20 8.75 0.37
C LYS A 490 -34.26 8.87 -0.82
N SER A 491 -34.79 9.03 -2.04
CA SER A 491 -33.94 9.20 -3.23
C SER A 491 -33.17 10.53 -3.18
N LYS A 492 -33.80 11.60 -2.71
CA LYS A 492 -33.16 12.90 -2.47
C LYS A 492 -32.00 12.81 -1.46
N THR A 493 -32.21 12.17 -0.31
CA THR A 493 -31.16 11.97 0.72
C THR A 493 -30.00 11.14 0.18
N ARG A 494 -30.27 10.04 -0.54
CA ARG A 494 -29.25 9.20 -1.20
C ARG A 494 -28.46 9.97 -2.28
N ASN A 495 -29.14 10.82 -3.05
CA ASN A 495 -28.50 11.67 -4.06
C ASN A 495 -27.59 12.74 -3.42
N LEU A 496 -28.00 13.35 -2.30
CA LEU A 496 -27.15 14.25 -1.53
C LEU A 496 -25.90 13.53 -1.03
N TYR A 497 -26.06 12.38 -0.34
CA TYR A 497 -24.93 11.58 0.16
C TYR A 497 -23.92 11.25 -0.93
N ASN A 498 -24.39 10.75 -2.09
CA ASN A 498 -23.54 10.50 -3.25
C ASN A 498 -22.80 11.76 -3.75
N SER A 499 -23.44 12.93 -3.70
CA SER A 499 -22.80 14.21 -4.04
C SER A 499 -21.73 14.63 -3.03
N LEU A 500 -21.95 14.39 -1.73
CA LEU A 500 -20.95 14.66 -0.69
C LEU A 500 -19.74 13.75 -0.83
N VAL A 501 -19.96 12.46 -1.11
CA VAL A 501 -18.89 11.49 -1.41
C VAL A 501 -18.12 11.89 -2.67
N ALA A 502 -18.80 12.38 -3.72
CA ALA A 502 -18.13 12.87 -4.93
C ALA A 502 -17.27 14.12 -4.66
N LEU A 503 -17.76 15.07 -3.84
CA LEU A 503 -16.95 16.22 -3.40
C LEU A 503 -15.70 15.77 -2.61
N LEU A 504 -15.86 14.83 -1.68
CA LEU A 504 -14.76 14.26 -0.90
C LEU A 504 -13.69 13.60 -1.77
N GLN A 505 -14.12 12.92 -2.84
CA GLN A 505 -13.22 12.29 -3.83
C GLN A 505 -12.54 13.31 -4.76
N SER A 506 -13.15 14.49 -4.98
CA SER A 506 -12.57 15.57 -5.80
C SER A 506 -11.51 16.41 -5.07
N ALA A 507 -11.35 16.23 -3.76
CA ALA A 507 -10.42 17.00 -2.94
C ALA A 507 -8.95 16.71 -3.28
N THR A 508 -8.08 17.73 -3.14
CA THR A 508 -6.67 17.68 -3.53
C THR A 508 -5.92 16.47 -2.94
N PRO A 509 -5.38 15.57 -3.79
CA PRO A 509 -4.61 14.41 -3.32
C PRO A 509 -3.36 14.82 -2.52
N GLY A 510 -3.01 14.02 -1.50
CA GLY A 510 -1.78 14.20 -0.72
C GLY A 510 -1.84 15.22 0.42
N LEU A 511 -2.97 15.93 0.60
CA LEU A 511 -3.21 16.70 1.83
C LEU A 511 -3.37 15.78 3.06
N ARG A 512 -3.03 16.29 4.24
CA ARG A 512 -3.44 15.64 5.51
C ARG A 512 -4.97 15.63 5.60
N GLN A 513 -5.53 14.55 6.14
CA GLN A 513 -6.97 14.30 6.11
C GLN A 513 -7.82 15.43 6.72
N SER A 514 -7.38 16.05 7.81
CA SER A 514 -8.05 17.22 8.40
C SER A 514 -8.01 18.45 7.49
N ALA A 515 -6.87 18.73 6.86
CA ALA A 515 -6.74 19.82 5.89
C ALA A 515 -7.57 19.57 4.62
N ARG A 516 -7.76 18.30 4.23
CA ARG A 516 -8.63 17.89 3.12
C ARG A 516 -10.10 18.22 3.43
N TRP A 517 -10.58 17.89 4.63
CA TRP A 517 -11.93 18.25 5.07
C TRP A 517 -12.11 19.76 5.23
N GLN A 518 -11.11 20.47 5.76
CA GLN A 518 -11.11 21.93 5.84
C GLN A 518 -11.18 22.61 4.45
N SER A 519 -10.57 22.03 3.41
CA SER A 519 -10.61 22.63 2.07
C SER A 519 -11.95 22.47 1.34
N ILE A 520 -12.78 21.50 1.74
CA ILE A 520 -14.08 21.22 1.11
C ILE A 520 -15.30 21.60 1.95
N SER A 521 -15.13 21.96 3.23
CA SER A 521 -16.23 22.18 4.18
C SER A 521 -17.28 23.16 3.67
N SER A 522 -16.88 24.31 3.11
CA SER A 522 -17.80 25.27 2.49
C SER A 522 -18.53 24.70 1.27
N SER A 523 -17.85 23.89 0.44
CA SER A 523 -18.50 23.23 -0.71
C SER A 523 -19.52 22.17 -0.27
N ILE A 524 -19.23 21.41 0.77
CA ILE A 524 -20.15 20.46 1.40
C ILE A 524 -21.36 21.21 1.98
N ALA A 525 -21.13 22.29 2.74
CA ALA A 525 -22.18 23.13 3.32
C ALA A 525 -23.11 23.70 2.24
N LEU A 526 -22.56 24.23 1.15
CA LEU A 526 -23.33 24.74 0.01
C LEU A 526 -24.20 23.67 -0.65
N GLN A 527 -23.70 22.44 -0.83
CA GLN A 527 -24.51 21.35 -1.40
C GLN A 527 -25.61 20.89 -0.44
N ILE A 528 -25.32 20.76 0.86
CA ILE A 528 -26.34 20.48 1.87
C ILE A 528 -27.43 21.56 1.83
N PHE A 529 -27.03 22.84 1.85
CA PHE A 529 -27.94 23.96 1.86
C PHE A 529 -28.85 23.99 0.61
N ARG A 530 -28.28 23.82 -0.59
CA ARG A 530 -29.02 23.72 -1.86
C ARG A 530 -30.07 22.62 -1.88
N ASN A 531 -29.85 21.54 -1.13
CA ASN A 531 -30.78 20.43 -1.01
C ASN A 531 -31.84 20.67 0.10
N THR A 532 -31.85 21.80 0.80
CA THR A 532 -32.87 22.16 1.80
C THR A 532 -33.73 23.35 1.36
N LYS A 533 -34.84 23.60 2.08
CA LYS A 533 -35.69 24.79 1.91
C LYS A 533 -35.38 25.88 2.96
N ALA A 534 -34.14 25.95 3.44
CA ALA A 534 -33.75 26.88 4.49
C ALA A 534 -33.57 28.32 3.98
N PRO A 535 -33.98 29.35 4.77
CA PRO A 535 -33.67 30.76 4.50
C PRO A 535 -32.18 31.05 4.25
N SER A 536 -31.88 31.77 3.16
CA SER A 536 -30.51 32.13 2.73
C SER A 536 -29.68 32.87 3.78
N SER A 537 -30.33 33.55 4.73
CA SER A 537 -29.67 34.22 5.87
C SER A 537 -28.93 33.26 6.79
N MET A 538 -29.30 31.97 6.83
CA MET A 538 -28.64 30.97 7.67
C MET A 538 -27.40 30.34 7.02
N LEU A 539 -27.13 30.56 5.73
CA LEU A 539 -26.05 29.87 5.02
C LEU A 539 -24.67 30.10 5.68
N SER A 540 -24.29 31.35 5.97
CA SER A 540 -23.00 31.65 6.61
C SER A 540 -22.88 31.02 8.01
N ILE A 541 -23.95 31.09 8.81
CA ILE A 541 -24.00 30.46 10.15
C ILE A 541 -23.89 28.94 10.05
N PHE A 542 -24.46 28.34 9.00
CA PHE A 542 -24.40 26.91 8.74
C PHE A 542 -23.01 26.47 8.24
N GLU A 543 -22.36 27.25 7.37
CA GLU A 543 -20.99 27.02 6.92
C GLU A 543 -20.00 26.99 8.10
N ASP A 544 -20.07 28.00 8.99
CA ASP A 544 -19.22 28.08 10.18
C ASP A 544 -19.48 26.92 11.15
N LYS A 545 -20.76 26.59 11.42
CA LYS A 545 -21.13 25.46 12.30
C LYS A 545 -20.70 24.12 11.72
N LEU A 546 -20.85 23.90 10.41
CA LEU A 546 -20.42 22.66 9.76
C LEU A 546 -18.90 22.53 9.82
N ALA A 547 -18.15 23.59 9.49
CA ALA A 547 -16.70 23.60 9.59
C ALA A 547 -16.23 23.32 11.03
N ALA A 548 -16.86 23.93 12.03
CA ALA A 548 -16.56 23.69 13.44
C ALA A 548 -16.82 22.23 13.87
N ASN A 549 -17.90 21.60 13.39
CA ASN A 549 -18.21 20.20 13.72
C ASN A 549 -17.33 19.19 12.96
N VAL A 550 -17.06 19.41 11.67
CA VAL A 550 -16.34 18.47 10.79
C VAL A 550 -14.82 18.57 10.93
N CYS A 551 -14.29 19.74 11.31
CA CYS A 551 -12.85 19.95 11.56
C CYS A 551 -12.50 19.96 13.06
N GLY A 552 -13.48 20.21 13.94
CA GLY A 552 -13.31 20.29 15.38
C GLY A 552 -13.68 18.98 16.08
N VAL A 553 -12.68 18.10 16.24
CA VAL A 553 -12.75 16.82 16.98
C VAL A 553 -13.32 16.99 18.40
N ASP A 554 -13.17 18.18 18.99
CA ASP A 554 -13.69 18.48 20.32
C ASP A 554 -15.20 18.76 20.40
N SER A 555 -15.90 18.89 19.26
CA SER A 555 -17.33 19.17 19.20
C SER A 555 -18.16 18.10 19.95
N PRO A 556 -19.26 18.49 20.63
CA PRO A 556 -20.17 17.54 21.26
C PRO A 556 -20.80 16.58 20.23
N LEU A 557 -21.23 17.09 19.07
CA LEU A 557 -21.78 16.27 17.99
C LEU A 557 -20.74 15.30 17.43
N TYR A 558 -19.49 15.76 17.27
CA TYR A 558 -18.39 14.90 16.82
C TYR A 558 -18.15 13.73 17.78
N LYS A 559 -18.04 14.03 19.08
CA LYS A 559 -17.83 13.03 20.14
C LYS A 559 -19.00 12.05 20.27
N GLU A 560 -20.23 12.50 20.06
CA GLU A 560 -21.41 11.63 20.05
C GLU A 560 -21.38 10.66 18.85
N VAL A 561 -21.11 11.18 17.65
CA VAL A 561 -21.01 10.37 16.43
C VAL A 561 -19.86 9.38 16.53
N GLU A 562 -18.65 9.82 16.90
CA GLU A 562 -17.49 8.94 17.06
C GLU A 562 -17.76 7.82 18.10
N LYS A 563 -18.41 8.13 19.22
CA LYS A 563 -18.81 7.12 20.22
C LYS A 563 -19.82 6.11 19.67
N SER A 564 -20.78 6.56 18.86
CA SER A 564 -21.73 5.66 18.18
C SER A 564 -21.01 4.74 17.19
N PHE A 565 -20.11 5.29 16.37
CA PHE A 565 -19.27 4.52 15.44
C PHE A 565 -18.37 3.51 16.18
N HIS A 566 -17.73 3.92 17.28
CA HIS A 566 -16.89 3.03 18.09
C HIS A 566 -17.71 1.89 18.70
N THR A 567 -18.92 2.16 19.19
CA THR A 567 -19.81 1.13 19.75
C THR A 567 -20.23 0.10 18.69
N ARG A 568 -20.64 0.57 17.49
CA ARG A 568 -20.97 -0.32 16.35
C ARG A 568 -19.75 -1.13 15.89
N LEU A 569 -18.59 -0.49 15.78
CA LEU A 569 -17.33 -1.13 15.43
C LEU A 569 -16.96 -2.24 16.42
N MET A 570 -17.08 -2.00 17.73
CA MET A 570 -16.70 -3.00 18.74
C MET A 570 -17.62 -4.22 18.72
N ALA A 571 -18.92 -4.05 18.42
CA ALA A 571 -19.84 -5.17 18.24
C ALA A 571 -19.44 -6.04 17.02
N GLU A 572 -19.23 -5.42 15.86
CA GLU A 572 -18.83 -6.13 14.64
C GLU A 572 -17.44 -6.78 14.78
N LEU A 573 -16.48 -6.06 15.39
CA LEU A 573 -15.14 -6.55 15.66
C LEU A 573 -15.18 -7.82 16.54
N SER A 574 -16.08 -7.90 17.53
CA SER A 574 -16.25 -9.11 18.34
C SER A 574 -16.74 -10.30 17.51
N THR A 575 -17.74 -10.08 16.64
CA THR A 575 -18.26 -11.10 15.71
C THR A 575 -17.14 -11.62 14.81
N ARG A 576 -16.42 -10.73 14.12
CA ARG A 576 -15.35 -11.11 13.17
C ARG A 576 -14.15 -11.74 13.84
N VAL A 577 -13.71 -11.26 15.01
CA VAL A 577 -12.60 -11.88 15.75
C VAL A 577 -12.95 -13.31 16.20
N ARG A 578 -14.21 -13.56 16.58
CA ARG A 578 -14.71 -14.90 16.92
C ARG A 578 -14.71 -15.84 15.72
N GLU A 579 -15.18 -15.38 14.56
CA GLU A 579 -15.12 -16.12 13.29
C GLU A 579 -13.68 -16.44 12.86
N TYR A 580 -12.77 -15.47 13.01
CA TYR A 580 -11.41 -15.53 12.47
C TYR A 580 -10.41 -16.28 13.36
N ARG A 581 -10.65 -16.36 14.68
CA ARG A 581 -9.70 -16.92 15.66
C ARG A 581 -9.25 -18.34 15.34
N SER A 582 -10.13 -19.20 14.83
CA SER A 582 -9.86 -20.63 14.57
C SER A 582 -9.40 -20.95 13.14
N LEU A 583 -9.41 -19.97 12.22
CA LEU A 583 -9.07 -20.20 10.81
C LEU A 583 -7.56 -20.38 10.59
N SER A 584 -7.15 -21.25 9.67
CA SER A 584 -5.77 -21.29 9.16
C SER A 584 -5.37 -19.97 8.49
N GLY A 585 -4.09 -19.76 8.16
CA GLY A 585 -3.66 -18.54 7.47
C GLY A 585 -4.43 -18.31 6.16
N VAL A 586 -4.59 -19.37 5.36
CA VAL A 586 -5.34 -19.31 4.09
C VAL A 586 -6.84 -19.14 4.31
N GLY A 587 -7.40 -19.75 5.37
CA GLY A 587 -8.81 -19.57 5.74
C GLY A 587 -9.13 -18.13 6.13
N LEU A 588 -8.27 -17.54 6.98
CA LEU A 588 -8.34 -16.13 7.39
C LEU A 588 -8.22 -15.18 6.20
N PHE A 589 -7.22 -15.40 5.34
CA PHE A 589 -7.04 -14.65 4.09
C PHE A 589 -8.30 -14.68 3.22
N SER A 590 -8.87 -15.88 2.99
CA SER A 590 -10.07 -16.03 2.18
C SER A 590 -11.26 -15.30 2.79
N ALA A 591 -11.59 -15.59 4.06
CA ALA A 591 -12.74 -15.00 4.75
C ALA A 591 -12.70 -13.46 4.77
N ALA A 592 -11.53 -12.87 5.03
CA ALA A 592 -11.36 -11.43 5.12
C ALA A 592 -11.09 -10.70 3.78
N THR A 593 -11.09 -11.42 2.65
CA THR A 593 -10.89 -10.83 1.31
C THR A 593 -11.99 -11.15 0.31
N SER A 594 -12.70 -12.28 0.42
CA SER A 594 -13.78 -12.68 -0.50
C SER A 594 -14.95 -11.68 -0.56
N GLY A 595 -15.26 -10.98 0.54
CA GLY A 595 -16.39 -10.03 0.59
C GLY A 595 -16.18 -8.70 -0.14
N ARG A 596 -14.93 -8.30 -0.42
CA ARG A 596 -14.57 -6.93 -0.87
C ARG A 596 -15.09 -6.54 -2.28
N SER A 597 -15.74 -7.46 -2.99
CA SER A 597 -16.26 -7.22 -4.35
C SER A 597 -17.78 -7.10 -4.43
N GLN A 598 -18.54 -7.34 -3.36
CA GLN A 598 -20.02 -7.48 -3.44
C GLN A 598 -20.84 -6.51 -2.58
N THR A 599 -20.27 -5.82 -1.59
CA THR A 599 -20.97 -4.81 -0.78
C THR A 599 -21.23 -3.52 -1.58
N ARG A 600 -22.41 -3.43 -2.23
CA ARG A 600 -22.84 -2.21 -2.94
C ARG A 600 -24.30 -1.77 -2.73
N GLU A 601 -25.19 -2.59 -2.16
CA GLU A 601 -26.64 -2.30 -2.18
C GLU A 601 -27.44 -2.52 -0.87
N HIS A 602 -26.80 -2.66 0.30
CA HIS A 602 -27.48 -2.50 1.61
C HIS A 602 -26.87 -1.36 2.44
N ASP A 603 -27.48 -1.04 3.59
CA ASP A 603 -27.44 0.29 4.22
C ASP A 603 -26.03 0.90 4.32
N GLN A 604 -25.91 2.09 3.72
CA GLN A 604 -24.61 2.62 3.25
C GLN A 604 -23.70 3.09 4.40
N ASP A 605 -24.24 3.30 5.60
CA ASP A 605 -23.49 3.65 6.79
C ASP A 605 -23.09 2.42 7.64
N GLU A 606 -23.95 1.39 7.70
CA GLU A 606 -23.61 0.11 8.34
C GLU A 606 -22.48 -0.60 7.58
N GLY A 607 -22.58 -0.68 6.25
CA GLY A 607 -21.57 -1.34 5.41
C GLY A 607 -20.15 -0.76 5.48
N VAL A 608 -19.99 0.51 5.90
CA VAL A 608 -18.66 1.12 6.11
C VAL A 608 -18.07 0.68 7.44
N VAL A 609 -18.86 0.60 8.50
CA VAL A 609 -18.43 0.08 9.80
C VAL A 609 -18.10 -1.41 9.70
N GLU A 610 -18.90 -2.18 8.94
CA GLU A 610 -18.63 -3.59 8.63
C GLU A 610 -17.29 -3.79 7.92
N ASP A 611 -17.01 -3.05 6.84
CA ASP A 611 -15.74 -3.18 6.11
C ASP A 611 -14.52 -2.75 6.96
N ILE A 612 -14.66 -1.70 7.78
CA ILE A 612 -13.61 -1.33 8.75
C ILE A 612 -13.43 -2.45 9.79
N GLY A 613 -14.52 -3.03 10.32
CA GLY A 613 -14.51 -4.13 11.28
C GLY A 613 -13.82 -5.38 10.73
N VAL A 614 -14.18 -5.82 9.52
CA VAL A 614 -13.54 -6.94 8.79
C VAL A 614 -12.04 -6.69 8.59
N ARG A 615 -11.65 -5.49 8.14
CA ARG A 615 -10.23 -5.14 7.93
C ARG A 615 -9.44 -5.09 9.23
N LEU A 616 -10.02 -4.53 10.30
CA LEU A 616 -9.40 -4.42 11.62
C LEU A 616 -9.28 -5.78 12.31
N ALA A 617 -10.31 -6.63 12.21
CA ALA A 617 -10.30 -8.00 12.72
C ALA A 617 -9.21 -8.84 12.06
N HIS A 618 -9.09 -8.78 10.73
CA HIS A 618 -8.06 -9.50 9.99
C HIS A 618 -6.64 -9.07 10.42
N LEU A 619 -6.39 -7.75 10.46
CA LEU A 619 -5.13 -7.17 10.91
C LEU A 619 -4.82 -7.61 12.34
N GLY A 620 -5.76 -7.44 13.27
CA GLY A 620 -5.56 -7.75 14.68
C GLY A 620 -5.35 -9.24 14.94
N VAL A 621 -6.06 -10.14 14.26
CA VAL A 621 -5.86 -11.60 14.44
C VAL A 621 -4.51 -12.04 13.91
N LEU A 622 -4.06 -11.58 12.74
CA LEU A 622 -2.73 -11.92 12.23
C LEU A 622 -1.63 -11.33 13.12
N HIS A 623 -1.76 -10.05 13.50
CA HIS A 623 -0.83 -9.36 14.38
C HIS A 623 -0.72 -10.04 15.75
N TRP A 624 -1.83 -10.42 16.36
CA TRP A 624 -1.85 -11.15 17.64
C TRP A 624 -1.12 -12.49 17.55
N ARG A 625 -1.34 -13.26 16.46
CA ARG A 625 -0.64 -14.53 16.22
C ARG A 625 0.87 -14.36 16.08
N VAL A 626 1.35 -13.25 15.53
CA VAL A 626 2.79 -12.94 15.42
C VAL A 626 3.39 -12.41 16.72
N TRP A 627 2.71 -11.46 17.40
CA TRP A 627 3.34 -10.64 18.44
C TRP A 627 2.94 -10.96 19.89
N SER A 628 1.82 -11.65 20.15
CA SER A 628 1.30 -11.88 21.52
C SER A 628 2.37 -12.38 22.49
N GLN A 629 2.99 -13.51 22.17
CA GLN A 629 4.03 -14.16 22.97
C GLN A 629 5.34 -13.37 23.09
N MET A 630 5.54 -12.33 22.28
CA MET A 630 6.75 -11.51 22.28
C MET A 630 6.55 -10.17 23.01
N ALA A 631 5.34 -9.61 22.96
CA ALA A 631 5.07 -8.21 23.29
C ALA A 631 3.88 -7.96 24.22
N TYR A 632 2.95 -8.90 24.39
CA TYR A 632 1.68 -8.65 25.09
C TYR A 632 1.37 -9.64 26.22
N VAL A 633 1.84 -10.89 26.11
CA VAL A 633 1.75 -11.88 27.19
C VAL A 633 3.01 -11.78 28.06
N ASP A 634 2.84 -11.64 29.38
CA ASP A 634 3.97 -11.64 30.33
C ASP A 634 4.49 -13.09 30.54
N GLU A 635 5.82 -13.25 30.62
CA GLU A 635 6.53 -14.54 30.64
C GLU A 635 6.14 -15.43 31.84
N ASP A 636 5.70 -14.83 32.95
CA ASP A 636 5.26 -15.54 34.17
C ASP A 636 4.04 -16.45 33.95
N SER A 637 3.28 -16.25 32.87
CA SER A 637 2.14 -17.12 32.51
C SER A 637 2.55 -18.51 32.01
N MET A 638 3.81 -18.70 31.59
CA MET A 638 4.28 -20.00 31.05
C MET A 638 4.63 -21.05 32.11
N VAL A 639 4.65 -20.69 33.40
CA VAL A 639 5.10 -21.59 34.49
C VAL A 639 3.99 -22.53 35.00
N LEU A 640 2.73 -22.35 34.54
CA LEU A 640 1.58 -23.10 35.06
C LEU A 640 1.18 -24.34 34.25
N ASP A 641 1.67 -24.51 33.02
CA ASP A 641 1.42 -25.68 32.16
C ASP A 641 2.74 -26.38 31.75
N SER A 642 3.49 -26.89 32.74
CA SER A 642 4.69 -27.73 32.56
C SER A 642 4.52 -29.12 33.17
#